data_AF-A0A950Q0F5-F1
#
_entry.id   AF-A0A950Q0F5-F1
#
_cell.length_a   1.000
_cell.length_b   1.000
_cell.length_c   1.000
_cell.angle_alpha   90.00
_cell.angle_beta   90.00
_cell.angle_gamma   90.00
#
_symmetry.space_group_name_H-M   'P 1'
#
loop_
_entity.id
_entity.type
_entity.pdbx_description
1 polymer ?
#
loop_
_entity_poly.entity_id
_entity_poly.type
_entity_poly.pdbx_seq_one_letter_code
_entity_poly.pdbx_strand_id
1 'polypeptide(L)'
;MARFSRRRLGALTLAVAVLTLGPSLSPVLLAAKAATPSTAPVTWGAPGPATTLVLFDTTGPYGWLGELNAIGAGNLATHFGTVTAEPVVSYTAGQVNTFTATIYLGSTYNEPIPPAFLSDVVSTTHPVIWAGDNVWQLSGAAGSLANANFQTNYGWDPSTTYFDGADQVASVAYKGQTLTRNAAGGAVLAPHITAPSAVTVLGQANCTDTTGVTVACNEIAQTTGTTFPWAVRSGNLTFIGEVPFSYLNERDRYLAFSDLLFDALAPSAPVSHQAIVRLEDVSPGINSPDDLRTMADYLYSQNVPFSIAVIPSYRDPLGYVNNDGIPVQQDISNLKDPTIKAFDDALQYMRARGGTIIEEGYTHQYSNVANPYSGVSGDDFEFYLAHCAATFGGPLDPNAAGGCPNTDWVVQDGPVPNDSSAWAQGRAATGQAMFAPAGLPTPAIWLTPHYAASPVDYAGIGKVFATRDERGSYFGGQLTGGPVDYGHQFGQFFPYVVHDLDGSTVVPENLGDFEPDMQNNNPPRPPALIVGNAQAALTVRQGVASFFFHPYYDVSALQQIVEGMKGLGYTFVSSPSLVGQDPYVPVHTTTASLPGATVGQAYSAILTAAAGTGPYKWSITSGTLPAGLSLNAATGAITGKPKSPGSSVVTLTVTDSSTTVTPDNSKAGMHFAPAPQAATVTVTMTVGGGGSPPSSTTTTTAPSGGNGRKKP
;
A
#
# COMPACT_ATOMS: atom_id res chain seq x y z
N MET A 1 42.91 -15.50 -44.83
CA MET A 1 44.14 -15.48 -45.66
C MET A 1 44.74 -14.09 -45.62
N ALA A 2 46.05 -13.97 -45.30
CA ALA A 2 46.96 -12.80 -45.44
C ALA A 2 46.62 -11.52 -44.63
N ARG A 3 47.54 -10.76 -44.01
CA ARG A 3 49.02 -10.78 -43.87
C ARG A 3 49.43 -9.83 -42.72
N PHE A 4 50.56 -10.13 -42.10
CA PHE A 4 51.28 -9.36 -41.07
C PHE A 4 51.67 -7.92 -41.48
N SER A 5 51.79 -7.02 -40.49
CA SER A 5 52.91 -6.06 -40.41
C SER A 5 53.23 -5.65 -38.97
N ARG A 6 54.49 -5.85 -38.58
CA ARG A 6 55.11 -5.41 -37.34
C ARG A 6 55.60 -3.96 -37.49
N ARG A 7 55.46 -3.14 -36.44
CA ARG A 7 56.49 -2.13 -36.09
C ARG A 7 56.77 -2.17 -34.60
N ARG A 8 58.07 -2.28 -34.29
CA ARG A 8 58.67 -2.28 -32.95
C ARG A 8 59.16 -0.88 -32.59
N LEU A 9 58.95 -0.57 -31.31
CA LEU A 9 59.80 0.12 -30.32
C LEU A 9 60.61 1.38 -30.71
N GLY A 10 60.35 2.45 -29.95
CA GLY A 10 61.38 3.26 -29.32
C GLY A 10 61.25 3.11 -27.81
N ALA A 11 62.32 2.64 -27.15
CA ALA A 11 62.40 2.41 -25.72
C ALA A 11 62.95 3.66 -25.00
N LEU A 12 62.43 3.97 -23.81
CA LEU A 12 63.20 4.67 -22.77
C LEU A 12 63.07 3.88 -21.47
N THR A 13 64.22 3.43 -21.01
CA THR A 13 64.53 2.69 -19.79
C THR A 13 64.18 3.45 -18.51
N LEU A 14 63.57 2.77 -17.54
CA LEU A 14 63.76 3.07 -16.12
C LEU A 14 63.95 1.77 -15.34
N ALA A 15 64.93 1.79 -14.44
CA ALA A 15 65.53 0.66 -13.79
C ALA A 15 64.59 -0.10 -12.84
N VAL A 16 64.72 -1.42 -12.83
CA VAL A 16 64.13 -2.32 -11.85
C VAL A 16 64.93 -2.21 -10.55
N ALA A 17 64.31 -1.67 -9.50
CA ALA A 17 64.72 -1.93 -8.13
C ALA A 17 63.89 -3.11 -7.62
N VAL A 18 64.55 -4.27 -7.44
CA VAL A 18 63.99 -5.39 -6.69
C VAL A 18 64.03 -5.00 -5.22
N LEU A 19 62.88 -4.74 -4.61
CA LEU A 19 62.73 -4.68 -3.16
C LEU A 19 61.91 -5.88 -2.69
N THR A 20 62.55 -6.66 -1.83
CA THR A 20 62.07 -7.86 -1.16
C THR A 20 60.78 -7.61 -0.37
N LEU A 21 59.82 -8.52 -0.49
CA LEU A 21 58.60 -8.61 0.32
C LEU A 21 58.93 -8.67 1.82
N GLY A 22 58.56 -7.62 2.56
CA GLY A 22 58.43 -7.62 4.01
C GLY A 22 56.99 -7.91 4.45
N PRO A 23 56.74 -8.33 5.70
CA PRO A 23 55.46 -8.86 6.13
C PRO A 23 54.36 -7.80 6.14
N SER A 24 53.17 -8.23 5.70
CA SER A 24 51.83 -7.63 5.87
C SER A 24 51.76 -6.32 6.66
N LEU A 25 51.51 -5.21 5.95
CA LEU A 25 50.82 -4.07 6.55
C LEU A 25 49.34 -4.46 6.63
N SER A 26 48.91 -4.92 7.81
CA SER A 26 47.49 -4.96 8.13
C SER A 26 46.91 -3.56 7.92
N PRO A 27 45.75 -3.41 7.26
CA PRO A 27 45.03 -2.15 7.35
C PRO A 27 44.66 -1.99 8.82
N VAL A 28 45.29 -1.04 9.50
CA VAL A 28 44.71 -0.47 10.70
C VAL A 28 43.46 0.25 10.21
N LEU A 29 42.33 -0.47 10.16
CA LEU A 29 41.04 0.17 10.25
C LEU A 29 41.11 0.97 11.54
N LEU A 30 41.19 2.30 11.42
CA LEU A 30 40.54 3.12 12.43
C LEU A 30 39.08 2.71 12.35
N ALA A 31 38.67 1.77 13.20
CA ALA A 31 37.27 1.61 13.54
C ALA A 31 36.83 2.97 14.04
N ALA A 32 36.16 3.74 13.17
CA ALA A 32 35.31 4.81 13.62
C ALA A 32 34.43 4.16 14.69
N LYS A 33 34.51 4.66 15.93
CA LYS A 33 33.61 4.23 16.99
C LYS A 33 32.21 4.29 16.38
N ALA A 34 31.53 3.14 16.28
CA ALA A 34 30.13 3.12 15.90
C ALA A 34 29.43 4.14 16.78
N ALA A 35 28.75 5.12 16.16
CA ALA A 35 27.94 6.06 16.91
C ALA A 35 26.98 5.22 17.77
N THR A 36 26.93 5.50 19.07
CA THR A 36 25.93 4.88 19.94
C THR A 36 24.55 5.24 19.37
N PRO A 37 23.67 4.27 19.08
CA PRO A 37 22.32 4.54 18.58
C PRO A 37 21.62 5.59 19.44
N SER A 38 20.88 6.51 18.82
CA SER A 38 20.11 7.48 19.58
C SER A 38 19.05 6.75 20.42
N THR A 39 18.94 7.14 21.68
CA THR A 39 17.83 6.73 22.55
C THR A 39 16.69 7.74 22.53
N ALA A 40 16.76 8.75 21.66
CA ALA A 40 15.74 9.78 21.57
C ALA A 40 14.48 9.21 20.88
N PRO A 41 13.27 9.58 21.36
CA PRO A 41 12.05 9.20 20.68
C PRO A 41 11.96 9.85 19.29
N VAL A 42 11.53 9.09 18.29
CA VAL A 42 11.30 9.57 16.93
C VAL A 42 9.81 9.54 16.64
N THR A 43 9.27 10.64 16.13
CA THR A 43 7.83 10.77 15.85
C THR A 43 7.59 11.04 14.37
N TRP A 44 6.66 10.28 13.77
CA TRP A 44 6.25 10.44 12.37
C TRP A 44 4.77 10.13 12.19
N GLY A 45 4.29 10.27 10.96
CA GLY A 45 2.88 10.16 10.61
C GLY A 45 2.15 11.50 10.57
N ALA A 46 0.94 11.50 9.99
CA ALA A 46 0.08 12.67 9.97
C ALA A 46 -0.77 12.74 11.26
N PRO A 47 -1.18 13.94 11.70
CA PRO A 47 -2.16 14.07 12.78
C PRO A 47 -3.45 13.30 12.47
N GLY A 48 -3.90 12.50 13.42
CA GLY A 48 -5.10 11.67 13.30
C GLY A 48 -5.82 11.49 14.64
N PRO A 49 -6.87 10.67 14.68
CA PRO A 49 -7.63 10.41 15.91
C PRO A 49 -6.83 9.67 16.99
N ALA A 50 -5.71 9.02 16.64
CA ALA A 50 -4.90 8.26 17.57
C ALA A 50 -3.44 8.74 17.65
N THR A 51 -2.82 8.45 18.79
CA THR A 51 -1.38 8.55 19.00
C THR A 51 -0.86 7.21 19.49
N THR A 52 0.25 6.73 18.93
CA THR A 52 0.77 5.39 19.25
C THR A 52 2.20 5.48 19.76
N LEU A 53 2.49 4.82 20.89
CA LEU A 53 3.85 4.58 21.34
C LEU A 53 4.32 3.22 20.81
N VAL A 54 5.49 3.16 20.17
CA VAL A 54 6.13 1.91 19.74
C VAL A 54 7.44 1.71 20.51
N LEU A 55 7.50 0.67 21.32
CA LEU A 55 8.66 0.30 22.12
C LEU A 55 9.33 -0.92 21.50
N PHE A 56 10.66 -0.89 21.38
CA PHE A 56 11.42 -1.97 20.75
C PHE A 56 12.70 -2.32 21.50
N ASP A 57 13.11 -3.57 21.34
CA ASP A 57 14.34 -4.10 21.94
C ASP A 57 15.58 -3.61 21.22
N THR A 58 16.68 -3.42 21.96
CA THR A 58 17.95 -2.95 21.40
C THR A 58 19.17 -3.75 21.83
N THR A 59 19.02 -4.72 22.74
CA THR A 59 20.16 -5.50 23.21
C THR A 59 20.59 -6.60 22.22
N GLY A 60 21.81 -7.10 22.44
CA GLY A 60 22.36 -8.20 21.64
C GLY A 60 22.82 -7.80 20.23
N PRO A 61 23.37 -8.76 19.48
CA PRO A 61 23.90 -8.52 18.13
C PRO A 61 22.79 -8.26 17.08
N TYR A 62 21.53 -8.49 17.44
CA TYR A 62 20.36 -8.34 16.57
C TYR A 62 19.45 -7.17 16.96
N GLY A 63 19.93 -6.21 17.76
CA GLY A 63 19.13 -5.02 18.14
C GLY A 63 18.61 -4.21 16.95
N TRP A 64 19.29 -4.31 15.79
CA TRP A 64 18.82 -3.73 14.52
C TRP A 64 17.49 -4.33 14.04
N LEU A 65 17.15 -5.57 14.40
CA LEU A 65 15.83 -6.15 14.10
C LEU A 65 14.72 -5.46 14.91
N GLY A 66 14.99 -5.11 16.17
CA GLY A 66 14.03 -4.37 16.99
C GLY A 66 13.68 -3.04 16.36
N GLU A 67 14.68 -2.33 15.85
CA GLU A 67 14.52 -1.10 15.09
C GLU A 67 13.64 -1.31 13.84
N LEU A 68 13.97 -2.28 12.98
CA LEU A 68 13.21 -2.54 11.75
C LEU A 68 11.76 -2.97 12.04
N ASN A 69 11.55 -3.79 13.08
CA ASN A 69 10.22 -4.17 13.54
C ASN A 69 9.42 -2.94 14.02
N ALA A 70 10.08 -1.99 14.70
CA ALA A 70 9.45 -0.74 15.15
C ALA A 70 9.04 0.13 13.98
N ILE A 71 9.87 0.22 12.94
CA ILE A 71 9.51 0.89 11.67
C ILE A 71 8.28 0.19 11.07
N GLY A 72 8.30 -1.13 10.95
CA GLY A 72 7.19 -1.90 10.38
C GLY A 72 5.85 -1.71 11.11
N ALA A 73 5.84 -1.84 12.44
CA ALA A 73 4.65 -1.63 13.25
C ALA A 73 4.21 -0.15 13.27
N GLY A 74 5.18 0.76 13.33
CA GLY A 74 4.92 2.19 13.36
C GLY A 74 4.31 2.67 12.04
N ASN A 75 4.86 2.29 10.89
CA ASN A 75 4.28 2.62 9.59
C ASN A 75 2.82 2.16 9.47
N LEU A 76 2.48 0.95 9.96
CA LEU A 76 1.09 0.52 9.99
C LEU A 76 0.23 1.38 10.92
N ALA A 77 0.74 1.72 12.10
CA ALA A 77 0.03 2.51 13.08
C ALA A 77 -0.22 3.97 12.62
N THR A 78 0.55 4.49 11.65
CA THR A 78 0.32 5.86 11.14
C THR A 78 -0.95 6.03 10.32
N HIS A 79 -1.60 4.93 9.92
CA HIS A 79 -2.96 4.96 9.37
C HIS A 79 -3.97 5.62 10.33
N PHE A 80 -3.70 5.54 11.64
CA PHE A 80 -4.60 6.04 12.69
C PHE A 80 -4.19 7.41 13.24
N GLY A 81 -2.98 7.90 12.94
CA GLY A 81 -2.46 9.18 13.41
C GLY A 81 -0.94 9.17 13.59
N THR A 82 -0.45 9.86 14.61
CA THR A 82 1.01 9.99 14.81
C THR A 82 1.57 8.86 15.64
N VAL A 83 2.77 8.41 15.28
CA VAL A 83 3.51 7.37 15.99
C VAL A 83 4.76 7.97 16.59
N THR A 84 5.07 7.60 17.83
CA THR A 84 6.37 7.85 18.47
C THR A 84 7.02 6.51 18.78
N ALA A 85 8.24 6.28 18.29
CA ALA A 85 9.01 5.07 18.60
C ALA A 85 10.27 5.38 19.39
N GLU A 86 10.61 4.51 20.34
CA GLU A 86 11.81 4.60 21.16
C GLU A 86 12.27 3.21 21.64
N PRO A 87 13.57 3.03 21.95
CA PRO A 87 14.04 1.83 22.62
C PRO A 87 13.29 1.63 23.94
N VAL A 88 12.85 0.40 24.24
CA VAL A 88 12.08 0.11 25.46
C VAL A 88 12.83 0.49 26.73
N VAL A 89 14.17 0.42 26.71
CA VAL A 89 15.05 0.84 27.82
C VAL A 89 14.97 2.34 28.13
N SER A 90 14.43 3.15 27.21
CA SER A 90 14.24 4.60 27.36
C SER A 90 12.88 4.99 27.94
N TYR A 91 11.99 4.01 28.12
CA TYR A 91 10.63 4.23 28.60
C TYR A 91 10.61 4.95 29.95
N THR A 92 9.71 5.92 30.08
CA THR A 92 9.50 6.70 31.30
C THR A 92 8.16 6.38 31.97
N ALA A 93 8.13 6.37 33.31
CA ALA A 93 6.94 6.02 34.07
C ALA A 93 5.73 6.91 33.70
N GLY A 94 4.58 6.27 33.48
CA GLY A 94 3.31 6.90 33.10
C GLY A 94 3.16 7.16 31.60
N GLN A 95 4.19 6.93 30.78
CA GLN A 95 4.18 7.27 29.36
C GLN A 95 3.09 6.54 28.57
N VAL A 96 2.77 5.27 28.89
CA VAL A 96 1.64 4.55 28.24
C VAL A 96 0.30 5.31 28.32
N ASN A 97 0.08 6.12 29.37
CA ASN A 97 -1.17 6.85 29.58
C ASN A 97 -1.24 8.16 28.78
N THR A 98 -0.16 8.53 28.09
CA THR A 98 -0.09 9.72 27.22
C THR A 98 -0.43 9.40 25.76
N PHE A 99 -0.52 8.13 25.41
CA PHE A 99 -0.83 7.65 24.06
C PHE A 99 -2.19 6.98 24.01
N THR A 100 -2.79 6.93 22.82
CA THR A 100 -4.03 6.17 22.58
C THR A 100 -3.81 4.68 22.83
N ALA A 101 -2.70 4.14 22.30
CA ALA A 101 -2.25 2.78 22.58
C ALA A 101 -0.72 2.67 22.57
N THR A 102 -0.20 1.60 23.15
CA THR A 102 1.22 1.24 23.10
C THR A 102 1.41 -0.09 22.39
N ILE A 103 2.41 -0.20 21.52
CA ILE A 103 2.88 -1.43 20.89
C ILE A 103 4.28 -1.71 21.44
N TYR A 104 4.49 -2.88 22.02
CA TYR A 104 5.81 -3.36 22.40
C TYR A 104 6.19 -4.57 21.54
N LEU A 105 7.40 -4.52 20.97
CA LEU A 105 7.95 -5.51 20.07
C LEU A 105 9.13 -6.22 20.73
N GLY A 106 8.84 -7.36 21.35
CA GLY A 106 9.82 -8.24 21.97
C GLY A 106 10.52 -9.08 20.91
N SER A 107 11.64 -8.59 20.39
CA SER A 107 12.46 -9.28 19.38
C SER A 107 13.77 -9.83 19.93
N THR A 108 14.11 -9.55 21.19
CA THR A 108 15.30 -10.05 21.87
C THR A 108 14.92 -10.71 23.20
N TYR A 109 15.23 -12.00 23.29
CA TYR A 109 15.02 -12.79 24.50
C TYR A 109 15.73 -12.17 25.72
N ASN A 110 14.97 -11.88 26.77
CA ASN A 110 15.42 -11.24 28.01
C ASN A 110 15.97 -9.81 27.83
N GLU A 111 15.37 -9.01 26.94
CA GLU A 111 15.59 -7.57 26.95
C GLU A 111 15.32 -7.00 28.37
N PRO A 112 16.17 -6.13 28.92
CA PRO A 112 15.97 -5.57 30.26
C PRO A 112 14.82 -4.54 30.27
N ILE A 113 13.59 -5.03 30.44
CA ILE A 113 12.40 -4.16 30.43
C ILE A 113 12.37 -3.28 31.68
N PRO A 114 12.16 -1.95 31.54
CA PRO A 114 12.05 -1.07 32.70
C PRO A 114 10.92 -1.52 33.65
N PRO A 115 11.17 -1.61 34.97
CA PRO A 115 10.12 -1.94 35.95
C PRO A 115 8.92 -1.00 35.91
N ALA A 116 9.14 0.25 35.51
CA ALA A 116 8.10 1.23 35.27
C ALA A 116 7.14 0.76 34.17
N PHE A 117 7.65 0.32 33.02
CA PHE A 117 6.81 -0.17 31.92
C PHE A 117 5.99 -1.39 32.34
N LEU A 118 6.62 -2.38 32.99
CA LEU A 118 5.92 -3.57 33.49
C LEU A 118 4.79 -3.22 34.46
N SER A 119 5.00 -2.23 35.34
CA SER A 119 3.98 -1.77 36.31
C SER A 119 2.86 -0.98 35.62
N ASP A 120 3.20 -0.19 34.61
CA ASP A 120 2.26 0.62 33.85
C ASP A 120 1.34 -0.24 32.97
N VAL A 121 1.87 -1.30 32.34
CA VAL A 121 1.06 -2.24 31.51
C VAL A 121 -0.09 -2.84 32.30
N VAL A 122 0.14 -3.22 33.56
CA VAL A 122 -0.87 -3.87 34.42
C VAL A 122 -1.80 -2.89 35.15
N SER A 123 -1.57 -1.59 35.04
CA SER A 123 -2.34 -0.55 35.74
C SER A 123 -3.05 0.42 34.80
N THR A 124 -2.61 0.54 33.56
CA THR A 124 -3.23 1.41 32.56
C THR A 124 -4.58 0.88 32.08
N THR A 125 -5.46 1.80 31.69
CA THR A 125 -6.69 1.49 30.94
C THR A 125 -6.50 1.61 29.43
N HIS A 126 -5.35 2.11 28.98
CA HIS A 126 -5.03 2.28 27.56
C HIS A 126 -4.61 0.93 26.96
N PRO A 127 -5.01 0.61 25.71
CA PRO A 127 -4.61 -0.62 25.05
C PRO A 127 -3.09 -0.77 24.94
N VAL A 128 -2.61 -1.98 25.25
CA VAL A 128 -1.22 -2.40 25.03
C VAL A 128 -1.22 -3.62 24.13
N ILE A 129 -0.46 -3.57 23.03
CA ILE A 129 -0.16 -4.72 22.18
C ILE A 129 1.25 -5.17 22.52
N TRP A 130 1.40 -6.40 22.98
CA TRP A 130 2.68 -7.03 23.28
C TRP A 130 2.92 -8.17 22.27
N ALA A 131 3.92 -8.03 21.42
CA ALA A 131 4.24 -9.03 20.40
C ALA A 131 5.59 -9.69 20.69
N GLY A 132 5.61 -11.01 20.76
CA GLY A 132 6.82 -11.82 20.91
C GLY A 132 7.36 -11.91 22.34
N ASP A 133 8.68 -11.79 22.47
CA ASP A 133 9.45 -12.13 23.67
C ASP A 133 9.15 -11.24 24.88
N ASN A 134 9.77 -11.59 26.00
CA ASN A 134 9.80 -10.83 27.26
C ASN A 134 8.49 -10.78 28.03
N VAL A 135 7.42 -11.40 27.51
CA VAL A 135 6.11 -11.45 28.18
C VAL A 135 6.19 -12.05 29.59
N TRP A 136 7.08 -13.02 29.82
CA TRP A 136 7.31 -13.62 31.14
C TRP A 136 7.77 -12.61 32.20
N GLN A 137 8.36 -11.48 31.80
CA GLN A 137 8.76 -10.42 32.73
C GLN A 137 7.55 -9.70 33.35
N LEU A 138 6.34 -9.82 32.77
CA LEU A 138 5.09 -9.37 33.39
C LEU A 138 4.69 -10.21 34.61
N SER A 139 5.33 -11.37 34.84
CA SER A 139 5.27 -12.04 36.14
C SER A 139 6.06 -11.30 37.23
N GLY A 140 6.80 -10.24 36.90
CA GLY A 140 7.42 -9.28 37.79
C GLY A 140 8.45 -9.82 38.80
N ALA A 141 9.17 -8.92 39.45
CA ALA A 141 9.94 -9.26 40.65
C ALA A 141 8.98 -9.55 41.82
N ALA A 142 9.39 -10.46 42.72
CA ALA A 142 8.61 -10.81 43.91
C ALA A 142 8.17 -9.54 44.68
N GLY A 143 6.86 -9.36 44.83
CA GLY A 143 6.24 -8.20 45.51
C GLY A 143 5.85 -7.02 44.61
N SER A 144 6.08 -7.07 43.29
CA SER A 144 5.55 -6.06 42.35
C SER A 144 4.07 -6.29 42.01
N LEU A 145 3.35 -5.26 41.54
CA LEU A 145 1.95 -5.40 41.09
C LEU A 145 1.81 -6.40 39.93
N ALA A 146 2.76 -6.37 38.99
CA ALA A 146 2.83 -7.31 37.89
C ALA A 146 2.96 -8.76 38.41
N ASN A 147 3.76 -8.98 39.45
CA ASN A 147 3.91 -10.30 40.09
C ASN A 147 2.69 -10.78 40.87
N ALA A 148 2.06 -9.90 41.65
CA ALA A 148 1.02 -10.31 42.58
C ALA A 148 -0.33 -10.60 41.91
N ASN A 149 -0.68 -9.87 40.84
CA ASN A 149 -2.06 -9.83 40.35
C ASN A 149 -2.24 -10.19 38.88
N PHE A 150 -1.17 -10.36 38.09
CA PHE A 150 -1.32 -10.53 36.63
C PHE A 150 -2.23 -11.71 36.28
N GLN A 151 -1.91 -12.91 36.75
CA GLN A 151 -2.67 -14.11 36.39
C GLN A 151 -4.14 -14.00 36.80
N THR A 152 -4.44 -13.42 37.97
CA THR A 152 -5.80 -13.19 38.44
C THR A 152 -6.55 -12.18 37.57
N ASN A 153 -5.89 -11.11 37.13
CA ASN A 153 -6.52 -10.02 36.38
C ASN A 153 -6.69 -10.35 34.89
N TYR A 154 -5.71 -11.05 34.30
CA TYR A 154 -5.66 -11.31 32.87
C TYR A 154 -6.07 -12.74 32.51
N GLY A 155 -6.12 -13.67 33.47
CA GLY A 155 -6.61 -15.04 33.24
C GLY A 155 -5.62 -15.96 32.50
N TRP A 156 -4.37 -15.57 32.35
CA TRP A 156 -3.29 -16.39 31.79
C TRP A 156 -1.96 -16.13 32.50
N ASP A 157 -1.05 -17.10 32.44
CA ASP A 157 0.22 -17.06 33.15
C ASP A 157 1.39 -16.76 32.20
N PRO A 158 1.97 -15.56 32.28
CA PRO A 158 3.08 -15.15 31.41
C PRO A 158 4.37 -15.91 31.72
N SER A 159 4.57 -16.38 32.97
CA SER A 159 5.79 -17.11 33.38
C SER A 159 5.88 -18.51 32.78
N THR A 160 4.73 -19.08 32.41
CA THR A 160 4.60 -20.39 31.77
C THR A 160 4.10 -20.31 30.33
N THR A 161 4.14 -19.11 29.73
CA THR A 161 3.95 -18.98 28.28
C THR A 161 5.05 -19.74 27.58
N TYR A 162 4.66 -20.68 26.71
CA TYR A 162 5.55 -21.73 26.22
C TYR A 162 6.11 -21.37 24.85
N PHE A 163 7.43 -21.56 24.67
CA PHE A 163 8.07 -21.52 23.36
C PHE A 163 7.83 -22.83 22.62
N ASP A 164 6.92 -22.80 21.65
CA ASP A 164 6.71 -23.93 20.78
C ASP A 164 7.70 -23.95 19.63
N GLY A 165 8.81 -24.65 19.86
CA GLY A 165 9.76 -25.08 18.83
C GLY A 165 9.66 -26.56 18.49
N ALA A 166 8.69 -27.28 19.05
CA ALA A 166 8.51 -28.71 18.83
C ALA A 166 7.52 -28.96 17.67
N ASP A 167 6.48 -28.13 17.56
CA ASP A 167 5.57 -28.14 16.44
C ASP A 167 6.03 -27.23 15.30
N GLN A 168 5.71 -27.65 14.08
CA GLN A 168 5.84 -26.78 12.92
C GLN A 168 4.52 -26.03 12.72
N VAL A 169 4.60 -24.70 12.77
CA VAL A 169 3.45 -23.81 12.53
C VAL A 169 3.58 -23.14 11.18
N ALA A 170 2.84 -23.65 10.19
CA ALA A 170 2.83 -23.13 8.82
C ALA A 170 1.69 -22.13 8.54
N SER A 171 0.76 -21.94 9.48
CA SER A 171 -0.33 -20.97 9.31
C SER A 171 -0.95 -20.50 10.62
N VAL A 172 -1.65 -19.37 10.55
CA VAL A 172 -2.47 -18.80 11.62
C VAL A 172 -3.91 -18.64 11.12
N ALA A 173 -4.87 -19.17 11.87
CA ALA A 173 -6.28 -18.91 11.67
C ALA A 173 -6.71 -17.62 12.38
N TYR A 174 -7.31 -16.69 11.65
CA TYR A 174 -7.79 -15.41 12.18
C TYR A 174 -9.03 -14.94 11.42
N LYS A 175 -10.11 -14.61 12.13
CA LYS A 175 -11.41 -14.16 11.56
C LYS A 175 -11.92 -15.01 10.37
N GLY A 176 -11.72 -16.32 10.43
CA GLY A 176 -12.16 -17.27 9.39
C GLY A 176 -11.22 -17.37 8.18
N GLN A 177 -10.09 -16.66 8.19
CA GLN A 177 -9.03 -16.74 7.20
C GLN A 177 -7.89 -17.61 7.73
N THR A 178 -7.24 -18.36 6.83
CA THR A 178 -6.00 -19.09 7.12
C THR A 178 -4.86 -18.34 6.47
N LEU A 179 -4.06 -17.67 7.29
CA LEU A 179 -2.93 -16.87 6.86
C LEU A 179 -1.66 -17.71 6.91
N THR A 180 -0.80 -17.54 5.91
CA THR A 180 0.46 -18.27 5.81
C THR A 180 1.40 -17.86 6.94
N ARG A 181 2.33 -18.76 7.27
CA ARG A 181 3.48 -18.48 8.12
C ARG A 181 4.66 -19.25 7.56
N ASN A 182 5.77 -18.57 7.32
CA ASN A 182 6.95 -19.24 6.79
C ASN A 182 7.50 -20.25 7.82
N ALA A 183 7.79 -21.48 7.37
CA ALA A 183 8.32 -22.54 8.24
C ALA A 183 9.74 -22.27 8.75
N ALA A 184 10.49 -21.36 8.11
CA ALA A 184 11.76 -20.84 8.62
C ALA A 184 11.58 -19.84 9.77
N GLY A 185 10.33 -19.40 10.04
CA GLY A 185 10.02 -18.65 11.24
C GLY A 185 10.32 -19.48 12.49
N GLY A 186 10.88 -18.84 13.51
CA GLY A 186 11.25 -19.49 14.77
C GLY A 186 10.05 -20.02 15.57
N ALA A 187 10.29 -20.35 16.84
CA ALA A 187 9.25 -20.81 17.75
C ALA A 187 8.12 -19.77 17.91
N VAL A 188 6.90 -20.24 18.18
CA VAL A 188 5.75 -19.39 18.50
C VAL A 188 5.48 -19.46 20.00
N LEU A 189 5.23 -18.33 20.64
CA LEU A 189 4.84 -18.31 22.05
C LEU A 189 3.34 -18.61 22.21
N ALA A 190 3.03 -19.70 22.90
CA ALA A 190 1.67 -20.08 23.26
C ALA A 190 1.32 -19.58 24.68
N PRO A 191 0.33 -18.69 24.84
CA PRO A 191 -0.07 -18.20 26.15
C PRO A 191 -0.77 -19.31 26.96
N HIS A 192 -0.36 -19.48 28.23
CA HIS A 192 -0.96 -20.46 29.12
C HIS A 192 -2.22 -19.92 29.81
N ILE A 193 -3.41 -20.31 29.33
CA ILE A 193 -4.71 -19.75 29.76
C ILE A 193 -5.22 -20.42 31.04
N THR A 194 -5.19 -19.74 32.16
CA THR A 194 -5.60 -20.35 33.45
C THR A 194 -7.06 -20.08 33.83
N ALA A 195 -7.68 -19.07 33.23
CA ALA A 195 -9.10 -18.75 33.38
C ALA A 195 -9.71 -18.34 32.03
N PRO A 196 -10.21 -19.29 31.21
CA PRO A 196 -10.71 -19.01 29.87
C PRO A 196 -11.82 -17.94 29.80
N SER A 197 -12.62 -17.77 30.85
CA SER A 197 -13.66 -16.74 30.90
C SER A 197 -13.13 -15.30 30.95
N ALA A 198 -11.85 -15.10 31.25
CA ALA A 198 -11.19 -13.80 31.27
C ALA A 198 -10.36 -13.51 30.01
N VAL A 199 -10.27 -14.47 29.08
CA VAL A 199 -9.40 -14.40 27.90
C VAL A 199 -10.22 -14.53 26.63
N THR A 200 -10.04 -13.59 25.70
CA THR A 200 -10.54 -13.72 24.33
C THR A 200 -9.42 -14.24 23.44
N VAL A 201 -9.60 -15.42 22.83
CA VAL A 201 -8.67 -15.91 21.79
C VAL A 201 -9.00 -15.21 20.47
N LEU A 202 -8.04 -14.46 19.93
CA LEU A 202 -8.19 -13.65 18.73
C LEU A 202 -7.76 -14.39 17.46
N GLY A 203 -6.75 -15.23 17.57
CA GLY A 203 -6.23 -16.06 16.48
C GLY A 203 -5.59 -17.34 17.01
N GLN A 204 -5.45 -18.33 16.14
CA GLN A 204 -4.91 -19.65 16.50
C GLN A 204 -3.78 -20.05 15.55
N ALA A 205 -2.69 -20.56 16.10
CA ALA A 205 -1.63 -21.21 15.35
C ALA A 205 -2.07 -22.63 14.99
N ASN A 206 -1.81 -23.05 13.75
CA ASN A 206 -2.15 -24.39 13.28
C ASN A 206 -0.89 -25.27 13.22
N CYS A 207 -0.92 -26.40 13.91
CA CYS A 207 0.18 -27.37 13.91
C CYS A 207 0.12 -28.22 12.64
N THR A 208 1.26 -28.33 11.97
CA THR A 208 1.42 -29.11 10.74
C THR A 208 2.67 -29.98 10.80
N ASP A 209 2.71 -31.03 10.01
CA ASP A 209 3.96 -31.72 9.72
C ASP A 209 4.83 -30.94 8.71
N THR A 210 5.98 -31.51 8.33
CA THR A 210 6.92 -30.92 7.36
C THR A 210 6.36 -30.80 5.95
N THR A 211 5.24 -31.43 5.66
CA THR A 211 4.53 -31.34 4.38
C THR A 211 3.37 -30.34 4.41
N GLY A 212 3.11 -29.72 5.56
CA GLY A 212 2.01 -28.78 5.77
C GLY A 212 0.67 -29.45 6.07
N VAL A 213 0.65 -30.76 6.30
CA VAL A 213 -0.58 -31.48 6.69
C VAL A 213 -0.85 -31.22 8.17
N THR A 214 -2.11 -30.91 8.50
CA THR A 214 -2.53 -30.66 9.89
C THR A 214 -2.29 -31.88 10.77
N VAL A 215 -1.64 -31.67 11.91
CA VAL A 215 -1.36 -32.71 12.91
C VAL A 215 -1.79 -32.24 14.30
N ALA A 216 -1.90 -33.17 15.24
CA ALA A 216 -2.05 -32.80 16.64
C ALA A 216 -0.81 -32.02 17.09
N CYS A 217 -1.02 -30.89 17.77
CA CYS A 217 0.06 -30.18 18.42
C CYS A 217 0.65 -31.08 19.52
N ASN A 218 1.95 -30.96 19.75
CA ASN A 218 2.56 -31.52 20.94
C ASN A 218 1.88 -30.94 22.18
N GLU A 219 1.87 -31.72 23.28
CA GLU A 219 1.30 -31.25 24.54
C GLU A 219 2.16 -30.10 25.10
N ILE A 220 1.67 -28.89 24.89
CA ILE A 220 2.27 -27.65 25.35
C ILE A 220 1.17 -26.84 26.03
N ALA A 221 1.43 -26.16 27.14
CA ALA A 221 0.51 -25.25 27.84
C ALA A 221 -1.00 -25.36 27.48
N GLN A 222 -1.64 -26.49 27.81
CA GLN A 222 -3.07 -26.78 27.63
C GLN A 222 -3.57 -26.97 26.19
N THR A 223 -2.70 -27.20 25.21
CA THR A 223 -3.11 -27.55 23.85
C THR A 223 -3.78 -28.91 23.83
N THR A 224 -4.98 -28.95 23.26
CA THR A 224 -5.66 -30.19 22.92
C THR A 224 -6.11 -30.08 21.47
N GLY A 225 -5.69 -31.01 20.62
CA GLY A 225 -6.05 -31.02 19.19
C GLY A 225 -4.95 -30.44 18.30
N THR A 226 -5.35 -29.72 17.25
CA THR A 226 -4.49 -29.36 16.11
C THR A 226 -4.09 -27.88 16.07
N THR A 227 -4.46 -27.13 17.11
CA THR A 227 -4.30 -25.68 17.17
C THR A 227 -4.01 -25.21 18.59
N PHE A 228 -3.35 -24.05 18.70
CA PHE A 228 -3.18 -23.36 19.97
C PHE A 228 -3.35 -21.84 19.83
N PRO A 229 -3.65 -21.10 20.91
CA PRO A 229 -3.83 -19.65 20.81
C PRO A 229 -2.55 -18.96 20.30
N TRP A 230 -2.68 -18.19 19.22
CA TRP A 230 -1.59 -17.37 18.67
C TRP A 230 -1.66 -15.93 19.19
N ALA A 231 -2.87 -15.39 19.29
CA ALA A 231 -3.12 -14.08 19.85
C ALA A 231 -4.28 -14.14 20.84
N VAL A 232 -4.14 -13.45 21.97
CA VAL A 232 -5.15 -13.37 23.04
C VAL A 232 -5.33 -11.93 23.51
N ARG A 233 -6.52 -11.62 24.02
CA ARG A 233 -6.82 -10.35 24.66
C ARG A 233 -7.48 -10.55 26.02
N SER A 234 -6.96 -9.84 27.01
CA SER A 234 -7.47 -9.80 28.37
C SER A 234 -7.35 -8.38 28.90
N GLY A 235 -8.46 -7.78 29.34
CA GLY A 235 -8.46 -6.37 29.76
C GLY A 235 -7.93 -5.44 28.66
N ASN A 236 -6.93 -4.63 29.02
CA ASN A 236 -6.23 -3.71 28.12
C ASN A 236 -5.12 -4.36 27.28
N LEU A 237 -4.71 -5.60 27.58
CA LEU A 237 -3.54 -6.23 26.98
C LEU A 237 -3.95 -7.20 25.85
N THR A 238 -3.40 -6.97 24.66
CA THR A 238 -3.39 -7.92 23.55
C THR A 238 -1.99 -8.53 23.46
N PHE A 239 -1.87 -9.84 23.62
CA PHE A 239 -0.62 -10.57 23.43
C PHE A 239 -0.65 -11.31 22.09
N ILE A 240 0.45 -11.24 21.35
CA ILE A 240 0.68 -11.95 20.09
C ILE A 240 1.96 -12.76 20.26
N GLY A 241 1.89 -14.06 19.98
CA GLY A 241 2.96 -15.02 20.28
C GLY A 241 4.27 -14.83 19.49
N GLU A 242 4.35 -13.84 18.61
CA GLU A 242 5.53 -13.55 17.79
C GLU A 242 5.47 -12.12 17.23
N VAL A 243 6.59 -11.66 16.68
CA VAL A 243 6.68 -10.41 15.89
C VAL A 243 6.50 -10.76 14.40
N PRO A 244 5.39 -10.38 13.75
CA PRO A 244 5.00 -10.92 12.43
C PRO A 244 5.55 -10.09 11.25
N PHE A 245 6.83 -9.71 11.29
CA PHE A 245 7.50 -8.96 10.20
C PHE A 245 8.59 -9.76 9.47
N SER A 246 8.89 -10.99 9.89
CA SER A 246 9.85 -11.85 9.20
C SER A 246 9.17 -12.71 8.12
N TYR A 247 9.79 -12.80 6.95
CA TYR A 247 9.36 -13.61 5.80
C TYR A 247 7.96 -13.24 5.27
N LEU A 248 7.69 -11.95 5.21
CA LEU A 248 6.41 -11.40 4.75
C LEU A 248 6.06 -11.88 3.33
N ASN A 249 4.78 -12.16 3.14
CA ASN A 249 4.15 -12.36 1.83
C ASN A 249 2.70 -11.89 1.88
N GLU A 250 2.07 -11.76 0.72
CA GLU A 250 0.74 -11.18 0.53
C GLU A 250 -0.40 -11.94 1.25
N ARG A 251 -0.12 -13.12 1.83
CA ARG A 251 -1.08 -13.94 2.58
C ARG A 251 -0.64 -14.21 4.04
N ASP A 252 0.42 -13.56 4.51
CA ASP A 252 1.02 -13.82 5.82
C ASP A 252 0.15 -13.31 6.98
N ARG A 253 0.38 -13.87 8.17
CA ARG A 253 -0.21 -13.46 9.45
C ARG A 253 0.01 -11.98 9.80
N TYR A 254 0.93 -11.31 9.11
CA TYR A 254 1.06 -9.85 9.07
C TYR A 254 -0.27 -9.13 8.81
N LEU A 255 -1.17 -9.71 7.99
CA LEU A 255 -2.50 -9.15 7.77
C LEU A 255 -3.35 -9.17 9.05
N ALA A 256 -3.26 -10.22 9.87
CA ALA A 256 -3.94 -10.27 11.17
C ALA A 256 -3.37 -9.23 12.12
N PHE A 257 -2.05 -9.05 12.18
CA PHE A 257 -1.43 -7.99 12.98
C PHE A 257 -1.94 -6.60 12.57
N SER A 258 -1.97 -6.33 11.25
CA SER A 258 -2.46 -5.07 10.69
C SER A 258 -3.92 -4.81 11.04
N ASP A 259 -4.75 -5.84 11.08
CA ASP A 259 -6.15 -5.75 11.49
C ASP A 259 -6.33 -5.57 13.00
N LEU A 260 -5.50 -6.22 13.82
CA LEU A 260 -5.52 -6.09 15.28
C LEU A 260 -5.23 -4.66 15.76
N LEU A 261 -4.51 -3.86 14.96
CA LEU A 261 -4.30 -2.44 15.25
C LEU A 261 -5.62 -1.66 15.31
N PHE A 262 -6.63 -2.01 14.51
CA PHE A 262 -7.94 -1.35 14.57
C PHE A 262 -8.59 -1.49 15.95
N ASP A 263 -8.46 -2.64 16.60
CA ASP A 263 -9.07 -2.85 17.91
C ASP A 263 -8.50 -1.91 18.99
N ALA A 264 -7.21 -1.55 18.87
CA ALA A 264 -6.54 -0.65 19.81
C ALA A 264 -6.67 0.83 19.42
N LEU A 265 -6.61 1.15 18.12
CA LEU A 265 -6.45 2.52 17.63
C LEU A 265 -7.72 3.11 17.00
N ALA A 266 -8.63 2.27 16.49
CA ALA A 266 -9.90 2.70 15.88
C ALA A 266 -10.98 1.61 15.94
N PRO A 267 -11.44 1.18 17.13
CA PRO A 267 -12.33 0.02 17.27
C PRO A 267 -13.68 0.18 16.57
N SER A 268 -14.12 1.43 16.40
CA SER A 268 -15.35 1.81 15.70
C SER A 268 -15.18 2.02 14.19
N ALA A 269 -14.00 1.76 13.62
CA ALA A 269 -13.77 1.91 12.19
C ALA A 269 -14.74 1.01 11.40
N PRO A 270 -15.46 1.58 10.41
CA PRO A 270 -16.35 0.80 9.55
C PRO A 270 -15.52 -0.13 8.66
N VAL A 271 -16.09 -1.27 8.31
CA VAL A 271 -15.49 -2.17 7.31
C VAL A 271 -15.58 -1.53 5.93
N SER A 272 -14.48 -1.54 5.20
CA SER A 272 -14.36 -1.04 3.83
C SER A 272 -13.30 -1.85 3.10
N HIS A 273 -13.62 -2.33 1.90
CA HIS A 273 -12.69 -3.08 1.07
C HIS A 273 -12.61 -2.40 -0.30
N GLN A 274 -11.49 -1.71 -0.53
CA GLN A 274 -11.24 -0.97 -1.76
C GLN A 274 -10.20 -1.68 -2.61
N ALA A 275 -10.22 -1.44 -3.91
CA ALA A 275 -9.21 -1.95 -4.81
C ALA A 275 -8.68 -0.85 -5.73
N ILE A 276 -7.41 -0.93 -6.09
CA ILE A 276 -6.81 -0.09 -7.13
C ILE A 276 -6.07 -0.97 -8.13
N VAL A 277 -5.99 -0.48 -9.37
CA VAL A 277 -5.21 -1.11 -10.44
C VAL A 277 -4.32 -0.07 -11.08
N ARG A 278 -3.06 -0.43 -11.30
CA ARG A 278 -2.08 0.39 -12.01
C ARG A 278 -1.66 -0.29 -13.30
N LEU A 279 -1.56 0.51 -14.36
CA LEU A 279 -0.89 0.12 -15.59
C LEU A 279 0.51 0.71 -15.51
N GLU A 280 1.52 -0.15 -15.39
CA GLU A 280 2.92 0.22 -15.15
C GLU A 280 3.79 0.04 -16.40
N ASP A 281 5.00 0.62 -16.37
CA ASP A 281 5.94 0.74 -17.47
C ASP A 281 5.37 1.44 -18.70
N VAL A 282 4.51 2.46 -18.49
CA VAL A 282 3.84 3.15 -19.60
C VAL A 282 4.77 4.17 -20.25
N SER A 283 5.31 3.84 -21.41
CA SER A 283 6.24 4.69 -22.16
C SER A 283 6.15 4.50 -23.68
N PRO A 284 6.51 5.52 -24.50
CA PRO A 284 6.39 5.47 -25.96
C PRO A 284 7.27 4.41 -26.64
N GLY A 285 8.31 3.90 -25.96
CA GLY A 285 9.22 2.88 -26.47
C GLY A 285 8.85 1.46 -26.07
N ILE A 286 7.92 1.29 -25.12
CA ILE A 286 7.52 -0.02 -24.57
C ILE A 286 6.13 -0.41 -25.04
N ASN A 287 5.16 0.52 -25.02
CA ASN A 287 3.75 0.16 -25.20
C ASN A 287 3.18 0.67 -26.53
N SER A 288 2.39 -0.19 -27.18
CA SER A 288 1.57 0.19 -28.32
C SER A 288 0.42 1.11 -27.87
N PRO A 289 0.14 2.22 -28.60
CA PRO A 289 -1.06 3.02 -28.38
C PRO A 289 -2.37 2.22 -28.41
N ASP A 290 -2.43 1.11 -29.16
CA ASP A 290 -3.64 0.30 -29.28
C ASP A 290 -3.86 -0.61 -28.06
N ASP A 291 -2.78 -1.13 -27.47
CA ASP A 291 -2.86 -1.90 -26.23
C ASP A 291 -3.36 -1.01 -25.08
N LEU A 292 -2.81 0.21 -24.99
CA LEU A 292 -3.24 1.23 -24.02
C LEU A 292 -4.74 1.55 -24.15
N ARG A 293 -5.24 1.73 -25.38
CA ARG A 293 -6.67 1.95 -25.64
C ARG A 293 -7.52 0.74 -25.27
N THR A 294 -7.03 -0.47 -25.57
CA THR A 294 -7.71 -1.73 -25.24
C THR A 294 -7.88 -1.90 -23.73
N MET A 295 -6.82 -1.65 -22.95
CA MET A 295 -6.88 -1.68 -21.48
C MET A 295 -7.88 -0.65 -20.93
N ALA A 296 -7.81 0.59 -21.43
CA ALA A 296 -8.72 1.65 -20.98
C ALA A 296 -10.18 1.39 -21.34
N ASP A 297 -10.47 0.85 -22.53
CA ASP A 297 -11.84 0.50 -22.93
C ASP A 297 -12.43 -0.58 -22.04
N TYR A 298 -11.64 -1.60 -21.68
CA TYR A 298 -12.08 -2.62 -20.75
C TYR A 298 -12.35 -2.02 -19.36
N LEU A 299 -11.38 -1.34 -18.75
CA LEU A 299 -11.51 -0.78 -17.41
C LEU A 299 -12.67 0.23 -17.31
N TYR A 300 -12.84 1.07 -18.34
CA TYR A 300 -13.97 1.99 -18.45
C TYR A 300 -15.31 1.27 -18.57
N SER A 301 -15.42 0.21 -19.39
CA SER A 301 -16.63 -0.61 -19.48
C SER A 301 -17.03 -1.23 -18.14
N GLN A 302 -16.04 -1.40 -17.26
CA GLN A 302 -16.19 -1.94 -15.92
C GLN A 302 -16.43 -0.86 -14.85
N ASN A 303 -16.44 0.43 -15.20
CA ASN A 303 -16.42 1.55 -14.25
C ASN A 303 -15.28 1.42 -13.22
N VAL A 304 -14.11 0.95 -13.66
CA VAL A 304 -12.91 0.80 -12.83
C VAL A 304 -11.99 1.98 -13.12
N PRO A 305 -11.81 2.93 -12.18
CA PRO A 305 -10.72 3.90 -12.26
C PRO A 305 -9.37 3.19 -12.14
N PHE A 306 -8.34 3.75 -12.75
CA PHE A 306 -7.01 3.15 -12.80
C PHE A 306 -5.92 4.21 -12.85
N SER A 307 -4.71 3.84 -12.43
CA SER A 307 -3.53 4.69 -12.61
C SER A 307 -2.74 4.27 -13.84
N ILE A 308 -2.08 5.23 -14.47
CA ILE A 308 -1.19 5.08 -15.61
C ILE A 308 0.18 5.56 -15.10
N ALA A 309 1.06 4.63 -14.79
CA ALA A 309 2.40 4.94 -14.32
C ALA A 309 3.28 5.19 -15.54
N VAL A 310 3.59 6.47 -15.76
CA VAL A 310 4.24 6.92 -16.99
C VAL A 310 5.71 7.15 -16.72
N ILE A 311 6.57 6.52 -17.51
CA ILE A 311 7.98 6.85 -17.61
C ILE A 311 8.08 8.02 -18.62
N PRO A 312 8.32 9.26 -18.17
CA PRO A 312 8.21 10.43 -19.04
C PRO A 312 9.33 10.49 -20.10
N SER A 313 10.36 9.67 -19.94
CA SER A 313 11.60 9.81 -20.67
C SER A 313 12.24 8.46 -20.96
N TYR A 314 11.74 7.78 -21.99
CA TYR A 314 12.26 6.47 -22.41
C TYR A 314 13.70 6.57 -22.92
N ARG A 315 14.53 5.60 -22.54
CA ARG A 315 15.95 5.46 -22.89
C ARG A 315 16.25 4.02 -23.29
N ASP A 316 16.96 3.88 -24.41
CA ASP A 316 17.73 2.68 -24.75
C ASP A 316 19.15 3.16 -25.12
N PRO A 317 20.02 3.41 -24.15
CA PRO A 317 21.31 4.06 -24.37
C PRO A 317 22.33 3.14 -25.07
N LEU A 318 22.06 1.84 -25.11
CA LEU A 318 22.93 0.83 -25.73
C LEU A 318 22.39 0.32 -27.07
N GLY A 319 21.19 0.75 -27.49
CA GLY A 319 20.52 0.24 -28.68
C GLY A 319 20.20 -1.26 -28.58
N TYR A 320 19.89 -1.73 -27.37
CA TYR A 320 19.62 -3.12 -27.04
C TYR A 320 18.37 -3.62 -27.76
N VAL A 321 17.32 -2.80 -27.84
CA VAL A 321 16.02 -3.21 -28.42
C VAL A 321 16.07 -3.08 -29.95
N ASN A 322 16.61 -4.10 -30.62
CA ASN A 322 16.57 -4.29 -32.07
C ASN A 322 16.99 -3.06 -32.90
N ASN A 323 17.89 -2.24 -32.38
CA ASN A 323 18.32 -0.99 -33.02
C ASN A 323 19.80 -1.03 -33.46
N ASP A 324 20.36 -2.21 -33.68
CA ASP A 324 21.76 -2.41 -34.13
C ASP A 324 22.80 -1.64 -33.29
N GLY A 325 22.56 -1.48 -31.98
CA GLY A 325 23.42 -0.72 -31.07
C GLY A 325 23.30 0.80 -31.18
N ILE A 326 22.29 1.32 -31.88
CA ILE A 326 21.99 2.75 -31.98
C ILE A 326 21.17 3.19 -30.75
N PRO A 327 21.62 4.19 -29.98
CA PRO A 327 20.86 4.67 -28.84
C PRO A 327 19.50 5.28 -29.23
N VAL A 328 18.47 5.01 -28.43
CA VAL A 328 17.14 5.62 -28.57
C VAL A 328 16.83 6.49 -27.36
N GLN A 329 16.26 7.66 -27.62
CA GLN A 329 15.67 8.54 -26.61
C GLN A 329 14.31 9.03 -27.11
N GLN A 330 13.29 8.86 -26.28
CA GLN A 330 11.93 9.29 -26.57
C GLN A 330 11.34 9.99 -25.35
N ASP A 331 11.13 11.29 -25.49
CA ASP A 331 10.62 12.16 -24.44
C ASP A 331 9.16 12.49 -24.72
N ILE A 332 8.26 12.32 -23.74
CA ILE A 332 6.81 12.56 -23.94
C ILE A 332 6.49 13.99 -24.37
N SER A 333 7.38 14.94 -24.09
CA SER A 333 7.25 16.35 -24.48
C SER A 333 7.52 16.62 -25.96
N ASN A 334 8.10 15.67 -26.71
CA ASN A 334 8.43 15.84 -28.13
C ASN A 334 7.24 15.52 -29.06
N LEU A 335 6.14 16.26 -28.92
CA LEU A 335 4.91 16.07 -29.70
C LEU A 335 5.06 16.33 -31.22
N LYS A 336 6.24 16.77 -31.68
CA LYS A 336 6.54 16.91 -33.13
C LYS A 336 6.85 15.56 -33.77
N ASP A 337 7.28 14.58 -32.97
CA ASP A 337 7.45 13.21 -33.41
C ASP A 337 6.06 12.53 -33.49
N PRO A 338 5.65 12.00 -34.66
CA PRO A 338 4.34 11.40 -34.83
C PRO A 338 4.12 10.15 -33.96
N THR A 339 5.16 9.40 -33.62
CA THR A 339 5.07 8.23 -32.73
C THR A 339 4.79 8.67 -31.30
N ILE A 340 5.53 9.69 -30.82
CA ILE A 340 5.29 10.29 -29.49
C ILE A 340 3.90 10.91 -29.43
N LYS A 341 3.47 11.59 -30.49
CA LYS A 341 2.12 12.17 -30.57
C LYS A 341 1.03 11.09 -30.52
N ALA A 342 1.22 9.95 -31.17
CA ALA A 342 0.27 8.84 -31.13
C ALA A 342 0.17 8.20 -29.74
N PHE A 343 1.30 8.11 -29.03
CA PHE A 343 1.35 7.68 -27.63
C PHE A 343 0.64 8.68 -26.71
N ASP A 344 0.93 9.98 -26.82
CA ASP A 344 0.20 11.03 -26.08
C ASP A 344 -1.31 10.97 -26.34
N ASP A 345 -1.74 10.78 -27.59
CA ASP A 345 -3.16 10.61 -27.94
C ASP A 345 -3.79 9.39 -27.23
N ALA A 346 -3.03 8.32 -27.03
CA ALA A 346 -3.50 7.18 -26.22
C ALA A 346 -3.60 7.56 -24.74
N LEU A 347 -2.61 8.24 -24.15
CA LEU A 347 -2.68 8.70 -22.76
C LEU A 347 -3.90 9.61 -22.52
N GLN A 348 -4.16 10.56 -23.41
CA GLN A 348 -5.35 11.41 -23.34
C GLN A 348 -6.64 10.58 -23.45
N TYR A 349 -6.66 9.56 -24.30
CA TYR A 349 -7.80 8.64 -24.44
C TYR A 349 -8.06 7.84 -23.16
N MET A 350 -7.01 7.31 -22.52
CA MET A 350 -7.10 6.59 -21.25
C MET A 350 -7.62 7.49 -20.13
N ARG A 351 -7.13 8.74 -20.08
CA ARG A 351 -7.59 9.74 -19.09
C ARG A 351 -9.06 10.09 -19.22
N ALA A 352 -9.55 10.24 -20.45
CA ALA A 352 -10.98 10.45 -20.70
C ALA A 352 -11.87 9.27 -20.25
N ARG A 353 -11.25 8.14 -19.85
CA ARG A 353 -11.85 6.87 -19.46
C ARG A 353 -11.55 6.46 -18.02
N GLY A 354 -11.14 7.40 -17.17
CA GLY A 354 -10.91 7.15 -15.74
C GLY A 354 -9.45 6.84 -15.38
N GLY A 355 -8.54 6.94 -16.34
CA GLY A 355 -7.10 6.86 -16.09
C GLY A 355 -6.55 8.10 -15.41
N THR A 356 -5.75 7.91 -14.36
CA THR A 356 -5.00 8.97 -13.67
C THR A 356 -3.52 8.80 -13.96
N ILE A 357 -2.83 9.87 -14.38
CA ILE A 357 -1.39 9.80 -14.59
C ILE A 357 -0.65 9.91 -13.26
N ILE A 358 0.28 9.00 -13.03
CA ILE A 358 1.31 9.06 -11.98
C ILE A 358 2.68 8.99 -12.65
N GLU A 359 3.73 9.48 -11.99
CA GLU A 359 5.09 9.48 -12.53
C GLU A 359 5.85 8.25 -12.06
N GLU A 360 6.39 7.48 -13.00
CA GLU A 360 7.16 6.28 -12.73
C GLU A 360 8.63 6.49 -13.07
N GLY A 361 9.39 6.90 -12.06
CA GLY A 361 10.74 7.40 -12.26
C GLY A 361 10.77 8.64 -13.18
N TYR A 362 11.99 9.09 -13.50
CA TYR A 362 12.17 10.00 -14.63
C TYR A 362 12.57 9.20 -15.88
N THR A 363 13.49 8.23 -15.75
CA THR A 363 13.90 7.38 -16.88
C THR A 363 13.75 5.90 -16.60
N HIS A 364 13.42 5.48 -15.39
CA HIS A 364 13.29 4.06 -15.02
C HIS A 364 14.55 3.24 -15.34
N GLN A 365 15.71 3.85 -15.14
CA GLN A 365 17.04 3.23 -15.30
C GLN A 365 18.11 4.20 -14.81
N TYR A 366 19.30 3.68 -14.47
CA TYR A 366 20.46 4.46 -14.07
C TYR A 366 21.49 4.61 -15.21
N SER A 367 21.54 5.82 -15.77
CA SER A 367 22.52 6.26 -16.77
C SER A 367 22.51 5.47 -18.09
N ASN A 368 23.45 4.54 -18.25
CA ASN A 368 23.67 3.71 -19.44
C ASN A 368 24.26 2.36 -19.02
N VAL A 369 23.92 1.94 -17.80
CA VAL A 369 24.45 0.77 -17.13
C VAL A 369 23.33 -0.28 -17.14
N ALA A 370 23.65 -1.50 -17.56
CA ALA A 370 22.76 -2.64 -17.35
C ALA A 370 22.69 -2.93 -15.84
N ASN A 371 21.51 -2.71 -15.25
CA ASN A 371 21.32 -2.62 -13.81
C ASN A 371 19.98 -3.22 -13.36
N PRO A 372 19.83 -4.57 -13.38
CA PRO A 372 20.81 -5.57 -13.80
C PRO A 372 20.65 -6.09 -15.24
N TYR A 373 19.66 -5.60 -16.00
CA TYR A 373 19.26 -6.22 -17.26
C TYR A 373 19.94 -5.63 -18.49
N SER A 374 19.55 -4.42 -18.89
CA SER A 374 19.77 -3.94 -20.26
C SER A 374 20.18 -2.47 -20.37
N GLY A 375 19.94 -1.67 -19.34
CA GLY A 375 20.03 -0.20 -19.34
C GLY A 375 18.83 0.48 -20.01
N VAL A 376 17.83 -0.29 -20.44
CA VAL A 376 16.62 0.21 -21.08
C VAL A 376 15.61 0.62 -20.01
N SER A 377 14.90 1.72 -20.24
CA SER A 377 13.78 2.13 -19.39
C SER A 377 12.76 0.99 -19.23
N GLY A 378 12.25 0.80 -18.00
CA GLY A 378 11.30 -0.25 -17.64
C GLY A 378 11.98 -1.52 -17.13
N ASP A 379 13.13 -1.88 -17.68
CA ASP A 379 13.83 -3.10 -17.25
C ASP A 379 14.59 -2.92 -15.92
N ASP A 380 15.16 -1.73 -15.69
CA ASP A 380 16.22 -1.50 -14.70
C ASP A 380 15.85 -0.54 -13.55
N PHE A 381 16.68 -0.57 -12.51
CA PHE A 381 16.56 0.30 -11.34
C PHE A 381 17.11 1.71 -11.62
N GLU A 382 16.42 2.75 -11.10
CA GLU A 382 16.85 4.16 -11.27
C GLU A 382 17.68 4.70 -10.10
N PHE A 383 17.34 4.34 -8.86
CA PHE A 383 17.96 4.89 -7.63
C PHE A 383 18.77 3.87 -6.84
N TYR A 384 18.80 2.62 -7.30
CA TYR A 384 19.51 1.52 -6.66
C TYR A 384 20.32 0.73 -7.69
N LEU A 385 21.42 0.14 -7.26
CA LEU A 385 22.17 -0.83 -8.04
C LEU A 385 21.69 -2.24 -7.71
N ALA A 386 21.69 -3.11 -8.71
CA ALA A 386 21.34 -4.51 -8.55
C ALA A 386 22.15 -5.40 -9.51
N HIS A 387 22.22 -6.69 -9.17
CA HIS A 387 22.82 -7.71 -10.00
C HIS A 387 22.00 -9.01 -10.02
N CYS A 388 22.26 -9.85 -11.01
CA CYS A 388 21.67 -11.19 -11.11
C CYS A 388 22.56 -12.20 -10.36
N ALA A 389 21.98 -13.09 -9.56
CA ALA A 389 22.69 -14.14 -8.84
C ALA A 389 22.01 -15.50 -9.03
N ALA A 390 22.79 -16.53 -9.35
CA ALA A 390 22.29 -17.92 -9.48
C ALA A 390 21.73 -18.50 -8.16
N THR A 391 22.01 -17.86 -7.02
CA THR A 391 21.54 -18.24 -5.69
C THR A 391 21.04 -17.02 -4.96
N PHE A 392 20.01 -17.18 -4.12
CA PHE A 392 19.44 -16.09 -3.33
C PHE A 392 20.53 -15.40 -2.48
N GLY A 393 20.71 -14.08 -2.67
CA GLY A 393 21.74 -13.29 -2.00
C GLY A 393 23.18 -13.68 -2.35
N GLY A 394 23.37 -14.43 -3.43
CA GLY A 394 24.68 -14.83 -3.93
C GLY A 394 25.43 -13.69 -4.63
N PRO A 395 26.67 -13.94 -5.07
CA PRO A 395 27.40 -13.00 -5.92
C PRO A 395 26.82 -12.96 -7.34
N LEU A 396 27.25 -11.95 -8.12
CA LEU A 396 26.99 -11.83 -9.56
C LEU A 396 27.19 -13.16 -10.29
N ASP A 397 26.16 -13.62 -10.99
CA ASP A 397 26.26 -14.76 -11.90
C ASP A 397 27.13 -14.36 -13.10
N PRO A 398 28.30 -14.99 -13.32
CA PRO A 398 29.13 -14.71 -14.50
C PRO A 398 28.42 -15.03 -15.83
N ASN A 399 27.32 -15.78 -15.81
CA ASN A 399 26.51 -16.12 -16.98
C ASN A 399 25.39 -15.11 -17.26
N ALA A 400 25.15 -14.12 -16.38
CA ALA A 400 24.17 -13.06 -16.60
C ALA A 400 24.62 -12.00 -17.64
N ALA A 401 25.50 -12.38 -18.56
CA ALA A 401 26.01 -11.50 -19.60
C ALA A 401 24.89 -11.16 -20.60
N GLY A 402 24.29 -9.98 -20.46
CA GLY A 402 23.25 -9.46 -21.37
C GLY A 402 21.82 -9.53 -20.83
N GLY A 403 21.64 -9.77 -19.53
CA GLY A 403 20.36 -9.77 -18.82
C GLY A 403 20.27 -10.90 -17.80
N CYS A 404 19.40 -10.78 -16.78
CA CYS A 404 19.20 -11.86 -15.82
C CYS A 404 18.44 -13.03 -16.45
N PRO A 405 18.95 -14.27 -16.36
CA PRO A 405 18.15 -15.46 -16.60
C PRO A 405 16.92 -15.50 -15.68
N ASN A 406 15.78 -15.97 -16.17
CA ASN A 406 14.56 -16.09 -15.37
C ASN A 406 14.71 -17.03 -14.15
N THR A 407 15.75 -17.87 -14.13
CA THR A 407 16.09 -18.77 -13.01
C THR A 407 16.99 -18.14 -11.95
N ASP A 408 17.47 -16.93 -12.20
CA ASP A 408 18.36 -16.21 -11.28
C ASP A 408 17.56 -15.28 -10.37
N TRP A 409 18.18 -14.86 -9.27
CA TRP A 409 17.62 -13.87 -8.37
C TRP A 409 18.15 -12.48 -8.71
N VAL A 410 17.30 -11.46 -8.58
CA VAL A 410 17.77 -10.07 -8.55
C VAL A 410 18.15 -9.72 -7.12
N VAL A 411 19.39 -9.31 -6.92
CA VAL A 411 19.96 -8.90 -5.64
C VAL A 411 20.24 -7.41 -5.68
N GLN A 412 19.66 -6.66 -4.75
CA GLN A 412 19.90 -5.24 -4.58
C GLN A 412 21.26 -5.01 -3.88
N ASP A 413 22.14 -4.20 -4.46
CA ASP A 413 23.52 -4.00 -4.00
C ASP A 413 23.70 -2.79 -3.08
N GLY A 414 22.92 -1.75 -3.30
CA GLY A 414 23.07 -0.47 -2.61
C GLY A 414 22.61 0.70 -3.48
N PRO A 415 22.59 1.91 -2.91
CA PRO A 415 22.23 3.09 -3.67
C PRO A 415 23.24 3.41 -4.77
N VAL A 416 22.79 4.13 -5.81
CA VAL A 416 23.63 4.53 -6.93
C VAL A 416 24.75 5.50 -6.50
N PRO A 417 25.86 5.62 -7.26
CA PRO A 417 26.96 6.54 -6.93
C PRO A 417 26.57 8.02 -6.74
N ASN A 418 25.43 8.46 -7.29
CA ASN A 418 24.92 9.82 -7.19
C ASN A 418 23.96 10.06 -6.01
N ASP A 419 23.70 9.04 -5.20
CA ASP A 419 22.77 9.02 -4.07
C ASP A 419 22.86 10.29 -3.23
N SER A 420 21.81 11.11 -3.33
CA SER A 420 21.69 12.35 -2.58
C SER A 420 20.31 12.94 -2.79
N SER A 421 19.80 13.57 -1.72
CA SER A 421 18.50 14.22 -1.74
C SER A 421 18.38 15.27 -2.86
N ALA A 422 19.45 16.00 -3.17
CA ALA A 422 19.43 16.98 -4.26
C ALA A 422 19.39 16.33 -5.65
N TRP A 423 20.08 15.21 -5.84
CA TRP A 423 20.09 14.49 -7.11
C TRP A 423 18.73 13.83 -7.37
N ALA A 424 18.18 13.11 -6.39
CA ALA A 424 16.88 12.48 -6.51
C ALA A 424 15.74 13.49 -6.68
N GLN A 425 15.77 14.62 -5.93
CA GLN A 425 14.85 15.74 -6.16
C GLN A 425 14.95 16.26 -7.59
N GLY A 426 16.17 16.43 -8.11
CA GLY A 426 16.40 16.91 -9.47
C GLY A 426 15.84 15.96 -10.53
N ARG A 427 15.99 14.65 -10.32
CA ARG A 427 15.44 13.60 -11.20
C ARG A 427 13.91 13.67 -11.22
N ALA A 428 13.28 13.57 -10.06
CA ALA A 428 11.82 13.65 -9.91
C ALA A 428 11.23 14.96 -10.46
N ALA A 429 11.86 16.11 -10.19
CA ALA A 429 11.38 17.40 -10.72
C ALA A 429 11.55 17.52 -12.25
N THR A 430 12.59 16.88 -12.81
CA THR A 430 12.82 16.91 -14.26
C THR A 430 11.77 16.09 -15.00
N GLY A 431 11.46 14.87 -14.54
CA GLY A 431 10.39 14.05 -15.12
C GLY A 431 9.03 14.75 -15.01
N GLN A 432 8.70 15.27 -13.83
CA GLN A 432 7.44 15.99 -13.58
C GLN A 432 7.23 17.18 -14.52
N ALA A 433 8.31 17.90 -14.84
CA ALA A 433 8.26 19.05 -15.74
C ALA A 433 7.97 18.70 -17.22
N MET A 434 8.06 17.42 -17.61
CA MET A 434 7.83 16.98 -19.00
C MET A 434 6.35 16.82 -19.35
N PHE A 435 5.48 16.63 -18.36
CA PHE A 435 4.04 16.39 -18.59
C PHE A 435 3.31 17.63 -19.13
N ALA A 436 3.59 18.82 -18.59
CA ALA A 436 2.89 20.03 -19.02
C ALA A 436 3.15 20.40 -20.51
N PRO A 437 4.38 20.34 -21.04
CA PRO A 437 4.65 20.50 -22.47
C PRO A 437 4.00 19.43 -23.35
N ALA A 438 3.77 18.21 -22.83
CA ALA A 438 3.02 17.15 -23.50
C ALA A 438 1.49 17.40 -23.48
N GLY A 439 1.00 18.44 -22.79
CA GLY A 439 -0.44 18.67 -22.62
C GLY A 439 -1.10 17.72 -21.61
N LEU A 440 -0.29 17.06 -20.78
CA LEU A 440 -0.71 16.15 -19.73
C LEU A 440 -0.72 16.86 -18.36
N PRO A 441 -1.56 16.42 -17.40
CA PRO A 441 -1.58 16.97 -16.06
C PRO A 441 -0.24 16.70 -15.37
N THR A 442 0.18 17.64 -14.52
CA THR A 442 1.30 17.41 -13.61
C THR A 442 0.94 16.27 -12.65
N PRO A 443 1.75 15.20 -12.60
CA PRO A 443 1.50 14.08 -11.69
C PRO A 443 1.66 14.55 -10.24
N ALA A 444 0.80 14.04 -9.36
CA ALA A 444 0.82 14.31 -7.91
C ALA A 444 1.33 13.11 -7.09
N ILE A 445 1.42 11.94 -7.73
CA ILE A 445 1.83 10.68 -7.12
C ILE A 445 3.05 10.17 -7.87
N TRP A 446 4.02 9.66 -7.11
CA TRP A 446 5.26 9.07 -7.58
C TRP A 446 5.24 7.56 -7.44
N LEU A 447 5.91 6.87 -8.37
CA LEU A 447 6.21 5.46 -8.34
C LEU A 447 7.72 5.30 -8.54
N THR A 448 8.41 4.75 -7.54
CA THR A 448 9.85 4.50 -7.64
C THR A 448 10.08 3.25 -8.46
N PRO A 449 10.90 3.30 -9.53
CA PRO A 449 11.25 2.12 -10.32
C PRO A 449 11.69 0.96 -9.43
N HIS A 450 10.93 -0.15 -9.50
CA HIS A 450 11.11 -1.35 -8.67
C HIS A 450 11.18 -1.10 -7.15
N TYR A 451 10.58 -0.02 -6.66
CA TYR A 451 10.42 0.31 -5.23
C TYR A 451 11.72 0.46 -4.45
N ALA A 452 12.83 0.71 -5.14
CA ALA A 452 14.15 0.76 -4.55
C ALA A 452 14.79 2.15 -4.67
N ALA A 453 14.88 2.83 -3.53
CA ALA A 453 15.67 4.03 -3.33
C ALA A 453 16.20 4.04 -1.89
N SER A 454 17.26 4.81 -1.65
CA SER A 454 17.77 5.03 -0.29
C SER A 454 16.84 5.97 0.51
N PRO A 455 16.97 6.02 1.85
CA PRO A 455 16.27 7.03 2.65
C PRO A 455 16.62 8.47 2.23
N VAL A 456 17.85 8.72 1.78
CA VAL A 456 18.27 10.07 1.37
C VAL A 456 17.69 10.47 0.01
N ASP A 457 17.52 9.52 -0.90
CA ASP A 457 16.84 9.72 -2.18
C ASP A 457 15.33 9.88 -1.99
N TYR A 458 14.69 9.08 -1.11
CA TYR A 458 13.29 9.29 -0.74
C TYR A 458 13.05 10.66 -0.09
N ALA A 459 13.97 11.16 0.74
CA ALA A 459 13.91 12.53 1.25
C ALA A 459 14.06 13.60 0.15
N GLY A 460 14.70 13.27 -0.98
CA GLY A 460 14.77 14.10 -2.19
C GLY A 460 13.47 14.08 -3.00
N ILE A 461 12.98 12.89 -3.31
CA ILE A 461 11.71 12.64 -4.01
C ILE A 461 10.56 13.30 -3.26
N GLY A 462 10.54 13.18 -1.93
CA GLY A 462 9.55 13.76 -1.02
C GLY A 462 9.39 15.29 -1.11
N LYS A 463 10.41 16.00 -1.63
CA LYS A 463 10.34 17.45 -1.88
C LYS A 463 9.55 17.82 -3.13
N VAL A 464 9.30 16.85 -4.01
CA VAL A 464 8.52 17.00 -5.25
C VAL A 464 7.16 16.33 -5.09
N PHE A 465 7.16 15.11 -4.52
CA PHE A 465 5.98 14.28 -4.36
C PHE A 465 5.76 13.94 -2.88
N ALA A 466 4.67 14.43 -2.31
CA ALA A 466 4.29 14.05 -0.95
C ALA A 466 3.65 12.65 -0.86
N THR A 467 3.27 12.07 -1.99
CA THR A 467 2.57 10.78 -2.10
C THR A 467 3.31 9.84 -3.03
N ARG A 468 3.44 8.57 -2.61
CA ARG A 468 4.00 7.46 -3.39
C ARG A 468 2.99 6.30 -3.48
N ASP A 469 3.04 5.47 -4.52
CA ASP A 469 2.14 4.32 -4.72
C ASP A 469 2.92 3.02 -4.87
N GLU A 470 3.46 2.48 -3.78
CA GLU A 470 4.50 1.44 -3.83
C GLU A 470 4.63 0.65 -2.52
N ARG A 471 5.57 -0.31 -2.52
CA ARG A 471 6.16 -0.91 -1.32
C ARG A 471 7.30 -0.04 -0.77
N GLY A 472 7.55 -0.13 0.53
CA GLY A 472 8.65 0.58 1.22
C GLY A 472 9.86 -0.32 1.48
N SER A 473 11.07 0.24 1.37
CA SER A 473 12.31 -0.37 1.86
C SER A 473 12.88 0.48 3.00
N TYR A 474 13.12 -0.15 4.15
CA TYR A 474 13.63 0.50 5.35
C TYR A 474 14.90 -0.19 5.83
N PHE A 475 15.75 0.54 6.56
CA PHE A 475 17.10 0.08 6.85
C PHE A 475 17.49 0.26 8.31
N GLY A 476 18.34 -0.63 8.82
CA GLY A 476 18.94 -0.48 10.14
C GLY A 476 19.69 0.85 10.26
N GLY A 477 19.58 1.51 11.41
CA GLY A 477 20.12 2.84 11.67
C GLY A 477 19.20 4.01 11.27
N GLN A 478 18.20 3.80 10.41
CA GLN A 478 17.33 4.87 9.90
C GLN A 478 16.47 5.51 11.00
N LEU A 479 15.88 4.71 11.89
CA LEU A 479 15.02 5.19 12.97
C LEU A 479 15.87 5.73 14.14
N THR A 480 16.97 5.06 14.47
CA THR A 480 17.85 5.43 15.59
C THR A 480 18.83 6.56 15.25
N GLY A 481 18.82 7.06 14.01
CA GLY A 481 19.74 8.10 13.53
C GLY A 481 21.20 7.65 13.48
N GLY A 482 21.45 6.34 13.47
CA GLY A 482 22.75 5.75 13.21
C GLY A 482 23.12 5.81 11.71
N PRO A 483 24.35 5.39 11.34
CA PRO A 483 24.67 5.15 9.94
C PRO A 483 23.71 4.12 9.35
N VAL A 484 23.10 4.45 8.20
CA VAL A 484 22.20 3.53 7.49
C VAL A 484 23.00 2.30 7.03
N ASP A 485 22.50 1.12 7.38
CA ASP A 485 23.07 -0.16 6.95
C ASP A 485 22.18 -0.82 5.89
N TYR A 486 22.60 -0.69 4.64
CA TYR A 486 21.88 -1.23 3.48
C TYR A 486 21.85 -2.77 3.44
N GLY A 487 22.68 -3.46 4.24
CA GLY A 487 22.61 -4.92 4.40
C GLY A 487 21.50 -5.35 5.37
N HIS A 488 21.01 -4.45 6.22
CA HIS A 488 19.88 -4.68 7.13
C HIS A 488 18.60 -4.05 6.58
N GLN A 489 18.13 -4.59 5.45
CA GLN A 489 16.94 -4.11 4.76
C GLN A 489 15.66 -4.82 5.23
N PHE A 490 14.58 -4.07 5.33
CA PHE A 490 13.22 -4.54 5.57
C PHE A 490 12.30 -4.01 4.47
N GLY A 491 11.85 -4.90 3.59
CA GLY A 491 10.81 -4.61 2.61
C GLY A 491 9.42 -4.75 3.24
N GLN A 492 8.56 -3.76 3.04
CA GLN A 492 7.21 -3.73 3.60
C GLN A 492 6.18 -3.37 2.52
N PHE A 493 5.10 -4.16 2.45
CA PHE A 493 3.88 -3.78 1.74
C PHE A 493 2.80 -3.39 2.75
N PHE A 494 1.89 -2.52 2.33
CA PHE A 494 0.90 -1.93 3.23
C PHE A 494 -0.51 -2.43 2.90
N PRO A 495 -1.34 -2.77 3.89
CA PRO A 495 -2.73 -3.18 3.64
C PRO A 495 -3.69 -1.99 3.46
N TYR A 496 -3.24 -0.77 3.77
CA TYR A 496 -4.00 0.48 3.69
C TYR A 496 -3.02 1.66 3.58
N VAL A 497 -3.53 2.86 3.30
CA VAL A 497 -2.70 4.07 3.24
C VAL A 497 -2.00 4.30 4.58
N VAL A 498 -0.69 4.57 4.51
CA VAL A 498 0.15 4.91 5.66
C VAL A 498 0.90 6.22 5.43
N HIS A 499 1.45 6.77 6.50
CA HIS A 499 2.44 7.83 6.46
C HIS A 499 3.76 7.28 7.00
N ASP A 500 4.73 7.04 6.13
CA ASP A 500 5.90 6.27 6.51
C ASP A 500 7.00 7.10 7.20
N LEU A 501 8.05 6.43 7.65
CA LEU A 501 9.18 7.04 8.35
C LEU A 501 9.88 8.14 7.52
N ASP A 502 9.90 8.01 6.20
CA ASP A 502 10.48 8.99 5.28
C ASP A 502 9.58 10.23 5.07
N GLY A 503 8.40 10.25 5.71
CA GLY A 503 7.47 11.38 5.70
C GLY A 503 6.53 11.40 4.50
N SER A 504 6.47 10.32 3.72
CA SER A 504 5.57 10.21 2.56
C SER A 504 4.22 9.63 2.95
N THR A 505 3.17 10.04 2.24
CA THR A 505 1.92 9.27 2.21
C THR A 505 2.11 8.13 1.22
N VAL A 506 1.92 6.88 1.65
CA VAL A 506 2.12 5.71 0.79
C VAL A 506 0.78 5.06 0.51
N VAL A 507 0.38 5.08 -0.77
CA VAL A 507 -0.72 4.28 -1.29
C VAL A 507 -0.25 2.83 -1.41
N PRO A 508 -1.04 1.85 -0.95
CA PRO A 508 -0.66 0.45 -0.97
C PRO A 508 -0.28 -0.09 -2.33
N GLU A 509 0.73 -0.95 -2.33
CA GLU A 509 0.92 -2.04 -3.29
C GLU A 509 1.14 -3.33 -2.51
N ASN A 510 0.25 -4.32 -2.68
CA ASN A 510 0.23 -5.46 -1.77
C ASN A 510 -0.32 -6.78 -2.35
N LEU A 511 -0.62 -6.82 -3.65
CA LEU A 511 -0.98 -8.07 -4.33
C LEU A 511 0.08 -8.56 -5.33
N GLY A 512 1.01 -7.67 -5.71
CA GLY A 512 1.97 -7.89 -6.78
C GLY A 512 1.38 -7.67 -8.17
N ASP A 513 2.04 -8.25 -9.18
CA ASP A 513 1.70 -8.16 -10.59
C ASP A 513 1.20 -9.46 -11.20
N PHE A 514 0.62 -9.33 -12.38
CA PHE A 514 0.44 -10.45 -13.30
C PHE A 514 1.73 -10.72 -14.06
N GLU A 515 2.25 -11.93 -13.86
CA GLU A 515 3.40 -12.45 -14.58
C GLU A 515 3.08 -13.90 -14.98
N PRO A 516 2.79 -14.20 -16.26
CA PRO A 516 2.37 -15.53 -16.67
C PRO A 516 3.48 -16.58 -16.60
N ASP A 517 4.73 -16.14 -16.60
CA ASP A 517 5.91 -16.99 -16.66
C ASP A 517 6.75 -16.89 -15.37
N MET A 518 7.70 -17.81 -15.22
CA MET A 518 8.69 -17.68 -14.16
C MET A 518 9.58 -16.49 -14.48
N GLN A 519 9.84 -15.65 -13.47
CA GLN A 519 10.72 -14.50 -13.61
C GLN A 519 11.51 -14.28 -12.31
N ASN A 520 12.81 -14.07 -12.43
CA ASN A 520 13.73 -13.86 -11.31
C ASN A 520 13.64 -14.94 -10.20
N ASN A 521 13.54 -16.21 -10.62
CA ASN A 521 13.31 -17.39 -9.79
C ASN A 521 12.00 -17.37 -8.97
N ASN A 522 11.09 -16.43 -9.26
CA ASN A 522 9.74 -16.41 -8.72
C ASN A 522 8.82 -17.24 -9.62
N PRO A 523 7.92 -18.05 -9.04
CA PRO A 523 6.94 -18.80 -9.82
C PRO A 523 5.99 -17.85 -10.57
N PRO A 524 5.34 -18.33 -11.64
CA PRO A 524 4.27 -17.61 -12.31
C PRO A 524 3.24 -17.03 -11.34
N ARG A 525 2.79 -15.81 -11.63
CA ARG A 525 1.75 -15.07 -10.91
C ARG A 525 0.50 -14.93 -11.80
N PRO A 526 -0.28 -16.01 -11.97
CA PRO A 526 -1.51 -15.97 -12.77
C PRO A 526 -2.62 -15.17 -12.08
N PRO A 527 -3.71 -14.82 -12.80
CA PRO A 527 -4.84 -14.08 -12.22
C PRO A 527 -5.38 -14.67 -10.92
N ALA A 528 -5.46 -16.01 -10.84
CA ALA A 528 -5.94 -16.71 -9.67
C ALA A 528 -5.07 -16.50 -8.41
N LEU A 529 -3.75 -16.29 -8.58
CA LEU A 529 -2.87 -15.98 -7.46
C LEU A 529 -3.19 -14.60 -6.89
N ILE A 530 -3.32 -13.59 -7.75
CA ILE A 530 -3.63 -12.19 -7.38
C ILE A 530 -5.00 -12.12 -6.72
N VAL A 531 -6.03 -12.78 -7.28
CA VAL A 531 -7.36 -12.87 -6.67
C VAL A 531 -7.31 -13.59 -5.32
N GLY A 532 -6.49 -14.62 -5.17
CA GLY A 532 -6.29 -15.30 -3.88
C GLY A 532 -5.55 -14.42 -2.85
N ASN A 533 -4.62 -13.57 -3.28
CA ASN A 533 -4.00 -12.56 -2.42
C ASN A 533 -5.05 -11.54 -1.97
N ALA A 534 -5.91 -11.09 -2.88
CA ALA A 534 -7.03 -10.19 -2.57
C ALA A 534 -8.03 -10.82 -1.57
N GLN A 535 -8.29 -12.12 -1.67
CA GLN A 535 -9.12 -12.85 -0.70
C GLN A 535 -8.50 -12.86 0.71
N ALA A 536 -7.18 -13.03 0.82
CA ALA A 536 -6.49 -12.95 2.10
C ALA A 536 -6.52 -11.52 2.68
N ALA A 537 -6.36 -10.50 1.82
CA ALA A 537 -6.40 -9.10 2.20
C ALA A 537 -7.75 -8.64 2.82
N LEU A 538 -8.86 -9.36 2.55
CA LEU A 538 -10.15 -9.14 3.24
C LEU A 538 -10.07 -9.34 4.77
N THR A 539 -8.99 -9.93 5.27
CA THR A 539 -8.70 -10.00 6.71
C THR A 539 -8.69 -8.61 7.36
N VAL A 540 -8.21 -7.60 6.65
CA VAL A 540 -8.03 -6.24 7.19
C VAL A 540 -9.30 -5.43 6.98
N ARG A 541 -9.90 -4.95 8.08
CA ARG A 541 -11.20 -4.25 8.08
C ARG A 541 -11.30 -3.07 7.13
N GLN A 542 -10.24 -2.28 6.98
CA GLN A 542 -10.15 -1.20 5.99
C GLN A 542 -9.06 -1.47 4.95
N GLY A 543 -9.02 -2.70 4.44
CA GLY A 543 -8.03 -3.12 3.46
C GLY A 543 -8.21 -2.50 2.08
N VAL A 544 -7.10 -2.09 1.46
CA VAL A 544 -6.99 -1.69 0.06
C VAL A 544 -6.20 -2.76 -0.67
N ALA A 545 -6.81 -3.43 -1.64
CA ALA A 545 -6.19 -4.45 -2.46
C ALA A 545 -5.62 -3.83 -3.74
N SER A 546 -4.31 -3.97 -3.96
CA SER A 546 -3.59 -3.19 -4.95
C SER A 546 -2.65 -4.04 -5.79
N PHE A 547 -2.85 -4.05 -7.10
CA PHE A 547 -2.06 -4.80 -8.07
C PHE A 547 -1.68 -3.92 -9.27
N PHE A 548 -0.64 -4.34 -9.99
CA PHE A 548 -0.27 -3.73 -11.26
C PHE A 548 -0.30 -4.71 -12.42
N PHE A 549 -0.37 -4.17 -13.64
CA PHE A 549 -0.50 -4.92 -14.87
C PHE A 549 0.20 -4.20 -16.02
N HIS A 550 1.13 -4.87 -16.69
CA HIS A 550 1.81 -4.27 -17.83
C HIS A 550 0.92 -4.28 -19.09
N PRO A 551 0.77 -3.14 -19.80
CA PRO A 551 -0.15 -3.04 -20.93
C PRO A 551 0.13 -3.98 -22.11
N TYR A 552 1.35 -4.51 -22.23
CA TYR A 552 1.73 -5.42 -23.32
C TYR A 552 1.20 -6.85 -23.14
N TYR A 553 0.65 -7.21 -21.99
CA TYR A 553 0.00 -8.50 -21.80
C TYR A 553 -1.43 -8.53 -22.38
N ASP A 554 -1.97 -9.73 -22.56
CA ASP A 554 -3.33 -9.93 -23.03
C ASP A 554 -4.37 -9.42 -21.99
N VAL A 555 -5.28 -8.56 -22.44
CA VAL A 555 -6.34 -7.95 -21.60
C VAL A 555 -7.23 -8.98 -20.89
N SER A 556 -7.32 -10.22 -21.38
CA SER A 556 -8.10 -11.29 -20.73
C SER A 556 -7.58 -11.68 -19.36
N ALA A 557 -6.28 -11.49 -19.07
CA ALA A 557 -5.74 -11.70 -17.73
C ALA A 557 -6.20 -10.58 -16.77
N LEU A 558 -6.13 -9.32 -17.22
CA LEU A 558 -6.68 -8.17 -16.48
C LEU A 558 -8.19 -8.33 -16.23
N GLN A 559 -8.92 -8.87 -17.21
CA GLN A 559 -10.34 -9.18 -17.07
C GLN A 559 -10.62 -10.11 -15.90
N GLN A 560 -9.91 -11.25 -15.85
CA GLN A 560 -10.06 -12.24 -14.78
C GLN A 560 -9.76 -11.67 -13.39
N ILE A 561 -8.73 -10.83 -13.26
CA ILE A 561 -8.35 -10.23 -11.98
C ILE A 561 -9.46 -9.27 -11.51
N VAL A 562 -9.86 -8.33 -12.36
CA VAL A 562 -10.87 -7.32 -12.03
C VAL A 562 -12.22 -7.98 -11.71
N GLU A 563 -12.66 -8.94 -12.51
CA GLU A 563 -13.90 -9.68 -12.26
C GLU A 563 -13.83 -10.49 -10.96
N GLY A 564 -12.69 -11.15 -10.71
CA GLY A 564 -12.44 -11.89 -9.47
C GLY A 564 -12.54 -10.99 -8.23
N MET A 565 -11.83 -9.86 -8.23
CA MET A 565 -11.85 -8.91 -7.12
C MET A 565 -13.24 -8.28 -6.90
N LYS A 566 -13.96 -7.93 -7.97
CA LYS A 566 -15.37 -7.51 -7.84
C LYS A 566 -16.25 -8.61 -7.26
N GLY A 567 -16.02 -9.87 -7.65
CA GLY A 567 -16.70 -11.04 -7.10
C GLY A 567 -16.46 -11.23 -5.60
N LEU A 568 -15.29 -10.80 -5.10
CA LEU A 568 -14.98 -10.76 -3.66
C LEU A 568 -15.61 -9.57 -2.92
N GLY A 569 -16.25 -8.64 -3.63
CA GLY A 569 -16.92 -7.47 -3.06
C GLY A 569 -16.06 -6.20 -2.96
N TYR A 570 -14.89 -6.16 -3.61
CA TYR A 570 -14.06 -4.96 -3.64
C TYR A 570 -14.72 -3.82 -4.44
N THR A 571 -14.57 -2.61 -3.94
CA THR A 571 -14.92 -1.38 -4.66
C THR A 571 -13.67 -0.77 -5.28
N PHE A 572 -13.59 -0.72 -6.60
CA PHE A 572 -12.47 -0.08 -7.28
C PHE A 572 -12.51 1.45 -7.12
N VAL A 573 -11.38 2.05 -6.77
CA VAL A 573 -11.18 3.48 -6.58
C VAL A 573 -9.89 3.95 -7.25
N SER A 574 -9.69 5.26 -7.34
CA SER A 574 -8.44 5.83 -7.87
C SER A 574 -7.41 6.02 -6.74
N SER A 575 -6.11 5.91 -7.04
CA SER A 575 -5.06 6.19 -6.04
C SER A 575 -5.21 7.58 -5.38
N PRO A 576 -5.52 8.68 -6.11
CA PRO A 576 -5.74 9.98 -5.48
C PRO A 576 -6.90 10.03 -4.48
N SER A 577 -7.97 9.26 -4.68
CA SER A 577 -9.13 9.32 -3.77
C SER A 577 -8.83 8.68 -2.40
N LEU A 578 -7.89 7.73 -2.34
CA LEU A 578 -7.42 7.14 -1.09
C LEU A 578 -6.67 8.13 -0.19
N VAL A 579 -6.08 9.16 -0.78
CA VAL A 579 -5.26 10.15 -0.07
C VAL A 579 -5.92 11.53 -0.01
N GLY A 580 -7.22 11.62 -0.33
CA GLY A 580 -7.96 12.89 -0.33
C GLY A 580 -7.45 13.89 -1.39
N GLN A 581 -6.73 13.40 -2.40
CA GLN A 581 -6.22 14.19 -3.53
C GLN A 581 -7.07 14.00 -4.79
N ASP A 582 -8.31 13.52 -4.65
CA ASP A 582 -9.18 13.31 -5.79
C ASP A 582 -9.40 14.64 -6.54
N PRO A 583 -8.94 14.78 -7.80
CA PRO A 583 -9.26 15.96 -8.59
C PRO A 583 -10.77 16.01 -8.93
N TYR A 584 -11.55 14.96 -8.64
CA TYR A 584 -12.95 14.84 -8.99
C TYR A 584 -13.80 14.14 -7.91
N VAL A 585 -14.61 14.89 -7.16
CA VAL A 585 -15.63 14.27 -6.29
C VAL A 585 -16.92 14.05 -7.12
N PRO A 586 -17.44 12.81 -7.27
CA PRO A 586 -18.70 12.54 -7.98
C PRO A 586 -19.88 13.38 -7.50
N VAL A 587 -20.66 13.93 -8.44
CA VAL A 587 -21.92 14.61 -8.11
C VAL A 587 -22.86 13.65 -7.40
N HIS A 588 -23.49 14.10 -6.31
CA HIS A 588 -24.53 13.35 -5.62
C HIS A 588 -25.65 14.28 -5.16
N THR A 589 -26.85 13.71 -4.96
CA THR A 589 -28.00 14.47 -4.47
C THR A 589 -27.94 14.64 -2.95
N THR A 590 -28.29 15.82 -2.44
CA THR A 590 -28.39 16.09 -0.99
C THR A 590 -29.82 16.26 -0.52
N THR A 591 -30.78 16.33 -1.44
CA THR A 591 -32.21 16.40 -1.10
C THR A 591 -32.70 15.03 -0.61
N ALA A 592 -32.90 14.93 0.71
CA ALA A 592 -33.42 13.71 1.32
C ALA A 592 -34.94 13.54 1.16
N SER A 593 -35.74 14.62 1.14
CA SER A 593 -37.19 14.54 0.97
C SER A 593 -37.76 15.83 0.37
N LEU A 594 -38.95 15.74 -0.22
CA LEU A 594 -39.69 16.89 -0.74
C LEU A 594 -40.88 17.20 0.18
N PRO A 595 -41.18 18.48 0.47
CA PRO A 595 -42.38 18.85 1.21
C PRO A 595 -43.64 18.31 0.53
N GLY A 596 -44.65 17.94 1.33
CA GLY A 596 -45.97 17.57 0.81
C GLY A 596 -46.62 18.73 0.05
N ALA A 597 -47.38 18.41 -1.00
CA ALA A 597 -48.14 19.40 -1.76
C ALA A 597 -49.63 19.35 -1.38
N THR A 598 -50.38 20.41 -1.68
CA THR A 598 -51.84 20.46 -1.44
C THR A 598 -52.55 20.73 -2.77
N VAL A 599 -53.65 20.02 -3.03
CA VAL A 599 -54.45 20.20 -4.25
C VAL A 599 -54.84 21.67 -4.44
N GLY A 600 -54.63 22.20 -5.64
CA GLY A 600 -54.99 23.56 -6.02
C GLY A 600 -54.06 24.68 -5.48
N GLN A 601 -53.18 24.36 -4.53
CA GLN A 601 -52.21 25.32 -3.99
C GLN A 601 -50.93 25.35 -4.82
N ALA A 602 -50.32 26.54 -4.90
CA ALA A 602 -49.02 26.68 -5.54
C ALA A 602 -47.98 25.88 -4.74
N TYR A 603 -47.23 25.05 -5.44
CA TYR A 603 -46.14 24.25 -4.90
C TYR A 603 -44.82 24.72 -5.50
N SER A 604 -43.78 24.79 -4.66
CA SER A 604 -42.41 25.08 -5.07
C SER A 604 -41.45 24.38 -4.12
N ALA A 605 -40.65 23.46 -4.64
CA ALA A 605 -39.55 22.82 -3.94
C ALA A 605 -38.33 22.78 -4.85
N ILE A 606 -37.12 22.84 -4.28
CA ILE A 606 -35.87 22.82 -5.05
C ILE A 606 -35.07 21.58 -4.68
N LEU A 607 -34.56 20.88 -5.70
CA LEU A 607 -33.59 19.81 -5.54
C LEU A 607 -32.19 20.40 -5.41
N THR A 608 -31.37 19.79 -4.57
CA THR A 608 -30.01 20.18 -4.26
C THR A 608 -29.06 19.01 -4.49
N ALA A 609 -27.90 19.32 -5.05
CA ALA A 609 -26.80 18.39 -5.26
C ALA A 609 -25.51 19.02 -4.69
N ALA A 610 -24.53 18.18 -4.41
CA ALA A 610 -23.18 18.57 -4.01
C ALA A 610 -22.15 17.80 -4.84
N ALA A 611 -20.91 18.29 -4.80
CA ALA A 611 -19.79 17.78 -5.60
C ALA A 611 -20.03 17.85 -7.12
N GLY A 612 -19.12 17.29 -7.94
CA GLY A 612 -19.10 17.47 -9.40
C GLY A 612 -18.92 18.92 -9.85
N THR A 613 -19.04 19.16 -11.16
CA THR A 613 -18.89 20.49 -11.76
C THR A 613 -20.23 21.07 -12.19
N GLY A 614 -20.59 22.27 -11.73
CA GLY A 614 -21.80 22.95 -12.21
C GLY A 614 -21.61 23.55 -13.62
N PRO A 615 -22.69 23.73 -14.42
CA PRO A 615 -24.10 23.63 -14.04
C PRO A 615 -24.70 22.20 -13.98
N TYR A 616 -25.54 21.94 -12.99
CA TYR A 616 -26.25 20.66 -12.86
C TYR A 616 -27.46 20.57 -13.80
N LYS A 617 -27.73 19.35 -14.29
CA LYS A 617 -28.94 19.02 -15.05
C LYS A 617 -29.74 17.93 -14.34
N TRP A 618 -31.02 18.19 -14.14
CA TRP A 618 -31.96 17.31 -13.46
C TRP A 618 -32.91 16.66 -14.45
N SER A 619 -33.21 15.38 -14.24
CA SER A 619 -34.21 14.65 -15.01
C SER A 619 -34.98 13.66 -14.13
N ILE A 620 -36.15 13.25 -14.60
CA ILE A 620 -36.92 12.14 -14.01
C ILE A 620 -36.60 10.91 -14.85
N THR A 621 -35.99 9.90 -14.23
CA THR A 621 -35.61 8.66 -14.91
C THR A 621 -36.59 7.53 -14.65
N SER A 622 -37.40 7.61 -13.60
CA SER A 622 -38.52 6.70 -13.34
C SER A 622 -39.65 7.37 -12.58
N GLY A 623 -40.88 6.91 -12.78
CA GLY A 623 -42.08 7.49 -12.19
C GLY A 623 -42.56 8.77 -12.88
N THR A 624 -43.61 9.38 -12.33
CA THR A 624 -44.16 10.66 -12.82
C THR A 624 -44.55 11.55 -11.65
N LEU A 625 -44.33 12.86 -11.80
CA LEU A 625 -44.80 13.84 -10.83
C LEU A 625 -46.34 13.86 -10.81
N PRO A 626 -46.98 14.17 -9.66
CA PRO A 626 -48.42 14.39 -9.59
C PRO A 626 -48.90 15.39 -10.65
N ALA A 627 -50.08 15.13 -11.24
CA ALA A 627 -50.63 15.95 -12.31
C ALA A 627 -50.71 17.43 -11.90
N GLY A 628 -50.11 18.31 -12.70
CA GLY A 628 -50.03 19.75 -12.45
C GLY A 628 -48.73 20.24 -11.81
N LEU A 629 -47.78 19.33 -11.53
CA LEU A 629 -46.39 19.67 -11.18
C LEU A 629 -45.44 19.40 -12.35
N SER A 630 -44.36 20.17 -12.44
CA SER A 630 -43.28 19.99 -13.43
C SER A 630 -41.90 20.22 -12.81
N LEU A 631 -40.90 19.51 -13.31
CA LEU A 631 -39.48 19.70 -12.97
C LEU A 631 -38.84 20.67 -13.96
N ASN A 632 -38.15 21.68 -13.46
CA ASN A 632 -37.22 22.49 -14.23
C ASN A 632 -35.84 21.83 -14.25
N ALA A 633 -35.44 21.31 -15.41
CA ALA A 633 -34.21 20.55 -15.56
C ALA A 633 -32.92 21.33 -15.26
N ALA A 634 -32.93 22.66 -15.39
CA ALA A 634 -31.72 23.48 -15.19
C ALA A 634 -31.53 23.94 -13.74
N THR A 635 -32.62 24.00 -12.97
CA THR A 635 -32.59 24.54 -11.59
C THR A 635 -32.92 23.49 -10.53
N GLY A 636 -33.44 22.33 -10.94
CA GLY A 636 -33.95 21.32 -10.00
C GLY A 636 -35.28 21.73 -9.34
N ALA A 637 -35.90 22.85 -9.72
CA ALA A 637 -37.15 23.30 -9.13
C ALA A 637 -38.36 22.47 -9.60
N ILE A 638 -39.12 21.91 -8.66
CA ILE A 638 -40.43 21.30 -8.91
C ILE A 638 -41.50 22.31 -8.54
N THR A 639 -42.30 22.72 -9.54
CA THR A 639 -43.30 23.79 -9.36
C THR A 639 -44.63 23.43 -9.99
N GLY A 640 -45.71 24.07 -9.53
CA GLY A 640 -47.02 23.97 -10.17
C GLY A 640 -48.18 23.93 -9.17
N LYS A 641 -49.34 23.43 -9.61
CA LYS A 641 -50.55 23.25 -8.78
C LYS A 641 -51.06 21.82 -8.94
N PRO A 642 -50.94 20.96 -7.92
CA PRO A 642 -51.45 19.60 -8.00
C PRO A 642 -52.96 19.58 -8.25
N LYS A 643 -53.43 18.69 -9.14
CA LYS A 643 -54.85 18.61 -9.54
C LYS A 643 -55.67 17.59 -8.76
N SER A 644 -55.01 16.58 -8.20
CA SER A 644 -55.66 15.47 -7.48
C SER A 644 -54.81 15.04 -6.29
N PRO A 645 -55.43 14.56 -5.19
CA PRO A 645 -54.69 13.99 -4.07
C PRO A 645 -54.08 12.64 -4.46
N GLY A 646 -52.98 12.25 -3.82
CA GLY A 646 -52.31 10.98 -4.07
C GLY A 646 -50.81 11.01 -3.77
N SER A 647 -50.17 9.85 -3.87
CA SER A 647 -48.72 9.72 -3.70
C SER A 647 -48.07 9.24 -5.00
N SER A 648 -46.95 9.87 -5.36
CA SER A 648 -46.12 9.48 -6.50
C SER A 648 -44.71 9.18 -6.03
N VAL A 649 -44.16 8.03 -6.45
CA VAL A 649 -42.74 7.71 -6.27
C VAL A 649 -42.03 8.09 -7.56
N VAL A 650 -40.99 8.92 -7.44
CA VAL A 650 -40.22 9.43 -8.59
C VAL A 650 -38.74 9.21 -8.32
N THR A 651 -38.03 8.68 -9.32
CA THR A 651 -36.58 8.62 -9.32
C THR A 651 -36.04 9.78 -10.13
N LEU A 652 -35.28 10.63 -9.46
CA LEU A 652 -34.65 11.82 -10.02
C LEU A 652 -33.17 11.52 -10.25
N THR A 653 -32.64 12.01 -11.35
CA THR A 653 -31.22 11.93 -11.69
C THR A 653 -30.65 13.33 -11.82
N VAL A 654 -29.52 13.58 -11.15
CA VAL A 654 -28.68 14.76 -11.39
C VAL A 654 -27.45 14.36 -12.17
N THR A 655 -27.09 15.18 -13.15
CA THR A 655 -25.87 15.06 -13.93
C THR A 655 -25.10 16.37 -13.81
N ASP A 656 -23.78 16.30 -13.67
CA ASP A 656 -22.91 17.47 -13.66
C ASP A 656 -22.54 17.92 -15.09
N SER A 657 -21.86 19.06 -15.21
CA SER A 657 -21.46 19.63 -16.50
C SER A 657 -20.06 19.24 -16.92
N SER A 658 -19.48 18.18 -16.35
CA SER A 658 -18.18 17.71 -16.84
C SER A 658 -18.36 17.31 -18.31
N THR A 659 -17.80 18.09 -19.23
CA THR A 659 -17.94 17.84 -20.67
C THR A 659 -16.83 16.91 -21.15
N THR A 660 -17.18 15.93 -21.97
CA THR A 660 -16.27 15.45 -23.02
C THR A 660 -15.90 16.64 -23.91
N VAL A 661 -14.66 17.09 -23.86
CA VAL A 661 -14.23 18.19 -24.73
C VAL A 661 -14.04 17.65 -26.15
N THR A 662 -14.93 18.04 -27.08
CA THR A 662 -14.61 18.05 -28.52
C THR A 662 -13.75 19.29 -28.83
N PRO A 663 -12.79 19.20 -29.78
CA PRO A 663 -11.67 20.13 -29.85
C PRO A 663 -12.06 21.53 -30.34
N ASP A 664 -11.61 22.57 -29.63
CA ASP A 664 -11.43 23.91 -30.20
C ASP A 664 -9.92 24.21 -30.24
N ASN A 665 -9.41 24.49 -31.45
CA ASN A 665 -8.00 24.61 -31.77
C ASN A 665 -7.39 25.96 -31.37
N SER A 666 -7.79 26.54 -30.24
CA SER A 666 -7.14 27.76 -29.75
C SER A 666 -7.13 27.89 -28.23
N LYS A 667 -5.93 27.70 -27.67
CA LYS A 667 -5.42 28.08 -26.33
C LYS A 667 -5.33 26.94 -25.29
N ALA A 668 -4.17 26.94 -24.64
CA ALA A 668 -3.59 25.91 -23.79
C ALA A 668 -4.19 25.87 -22.37
N GLY A 669 -4.21 24.66 -21.81
CA GLY A 669 -4.58 24.36 -20.41
C GLY A 669 -5.97 23.74 -20.29
N MET A 670 -6.10 22.43 -20.50
CA MET A 670 -7.34 21.69 -20.26
C MET A 670 -7.13 20.62 -19.18
N HIS A 671 -7.80 20.79 -18.04
CA HIS A 671 -8.11 19.70 -17.13
C HIS A 671 -9.22 18.87 -17.78
N PHE A 672 -8.93 17.61 -18.08
CA PHE A 672 -9.92 16.67 -18.61
C PHE A 672 -10.68 16.08 -17.42
N ALA A 673 -11.96 16.45 -17.30
CA ALA A 673 -12.87 15.82 -16.35
C ALA A 673 -13.43 14.51 -16.96
N PRO A 674 -13.77 13.51 -16.13
CA PRO A 674 -14.47 12.32 -16.59
C PRO A 674 -15.85 12.69 -17.20
N ALA A 675 -16.42 11.76 -17.98
CA ALA A 675 -17.77 11.89 -18.53
C ALA A 675 -18.81 12.31 -17.47
N PRO A 676 -19.91 13.00 -17.86
CA PRO A 676 -20.92 13.47 -16.91
C PRO A 676 -21.40 12.34 -16.00
N GLN A 677 -21.14 12.44 -14.69
CA GLN A 677 -21.60 11.41 -13.75
C GLN A 677 -23.04 11.68 -13.34
N ALA A 678 -23.80 10.59 -13.20
CA ALA A 678 -25.20 10.62 -12.86
C ALA A 678 -25.41 10.04 -11.46
N ALA A 679 -26.01 10.80 -10.55
CA ALA A 679 -26.50 10.30 -9.27
C ALA A 679 -28.02 10.25 -9.24
N THR A 680 -28.58 9.24 -8.58
CA THR A 680 -30.03 9.03 -8.49
C THR A 680 -30.56 9.15 -7.06
N VAL A 681 -31.79 9.64 -6.93
CA VAL A 681 -32.53 9.66 -5.66
C VAL A 681 -33.99 9.30 -5.91
N THR A 682 -34.56 8.47 -5.04
CA THR A 682 -35.99 8.14 -5.08
C THR A 682 -36.71 8.91 -4.00
N VAL A 683 -37.72 9.71 -4.38
CA VAL A 683 -38.50 10.52 -3.47
C VAL A 683 -39.99 10.16 -3.60
N THR A 684 -40.67 10.06 -2.46
CA THR A 684 -42.13 9.97 -2.40
C THR A 684 -42.72 11.35 -2.23
N MET A 685 -43.53 11.80 -3.20
CA MET A 685 -44.30 13.04 -3.11
C MET A 685 -45.74 12.72 -2.72
N THR A 686 -46.23 13.35 -1.65
CA THR A 686 -47.61 13.20 -1.18
C THR A 686 -48.39 14.50 -1.42
N VAL A 687 -49.56 14.38 -2.07
CA VAL A 687 -50.51 15.47 -2.28
C VAL A 687 -51.73 15.29 -1.38
N GLY A 688 -51.90 16.18 -0.40
CA GLY A 688 -53.06 16.18 0.49
C GLY A 688 -54.29 16.83 -0.12
N GLY A 689 -55.48 16.32 0.21
CA GLY A 689 -56.74 17.06 0.05
C GLY A 689 -56.73 18.29 0.97
N GLY A 690 -57.35 19.40 0.55
CA GLY A 690 -57.17 20.75 1.09
C GLY A 690 -57.55 21.02 2.55
N GLY A 691 -57.12 20.19 3.51
CA GLY A 691 -57.46 20.30 4.92
C GLY A 691 -56.37 19.96 5.95
N SER A 692 -55.20 19.40 5.59
CA SER A 692 -54.05 19.19 6.51
C SER A 692 -52.72 18.98 5.76
N PRO A 693 -51.56 19.42 6.28
CA PRO A 693 -50.26 19.20 5.64
C PRO A 693 -49.84 17.72 5.71
N PRO A 694 -49.39 17.10 4.60
CA PRO A 694 -48.89 15.72 4.61
C PRO A 694 -47.47 15.61 5.18
N SER A 695 -47.14 14.48 5.82
CA SER A 695 -45.76 14.07 6.14
C SER A 695 -45.18 13.10 5.08
N SER A 696 -43.85 13.06 4.95
CA SER A 696 -43.11 12.24 3.99
C SER A 696 -42.01 11.40 4.67
N THR A 697 -41.69 10.24 4.11
CA THR A 697 -40.63 9.32 4.55
C THR A 697 -39.76 8.89 3.35
N THR A 698 -38.45 8.66 3.55
CA THR A 698 -37.46 8.40 2.48
C THR A 698 -36.71 7.07 2.70
N THR A 699 -36.30 6.43 1.59
CA THR A 699 -35.22 5.42 1.54
C THR A 699 -34.13 5.91 0.56
N THR A 700 -32.92 6.19 1.04
CA THR A 700 -31.76 6.49 0.19
C THR A 700 -31.11 5.20 -0.30
N THR A 701 -30.98 5.03 -1.61
CA THR A 701 -30.16 3.97 -2.20
C THR A 701 -28.89 4.59 -2.78
N ALA A 702 -27.74 4.31 -2.15
CA ALA A 702 -26.45 4.33 -2.83
C ALA A 702 -26.49 3.31 -4.00
N PRO A 703 -25.57 3.37 -4.98
CA PRO A 703 -25.64 2.55 -6.19
C PRO A 703 -25.87 1.08 -5.83
N SER A 704 -26.97 0.51 -6.34
CA SER A 704 -27.38 -0.85 -6.02
C SER A 704 -26.41 -1.85 -6.65
N GLY A 705 -25.53 -2.44 -5.84
CA GLY A 705 -25.04 -3.79 -6.06
C GLY A 705 -26.21 -4.75 -5.90
N GLY A 706 -26.68 -5.33 -7.00
CA GLY A 706 -27.80 -6.26 -6.99
C GLY A 706 -27.38 -7.61 -6.43
N ASN A 707 -28.06 -8.08 -5.37
CA ASN A 707 -28.30 -9.50 -5.21
C ASN A 707 -29.59 -9.77 -4.43
N GLY A 708 -30.40 -10.71 -4.92
CA GLY A 708 -31.68 -11.01 -4.30
C GLY A 708 -32.46 -12.14 -4.96
N ARG A 709 -31.85 -13.32 -5.10
CA ARG A 709 -32.62 -14.58 -5.15
C ARG A 709 -32.51 -15.26 -3.77
N LYS A 710 -33.55 -15.09 -2.95
CA LYS A 710 -33.82 -15.97 -1.81
C LYS A 710 -34.53 -17.22 -2.32
N LYS A 711 -34.04 -18.37 -1.88
CA LYS A 711 -34.80 -19.61 -1.78
C LYS A 711 -35.60 -19.62 -0.46
N PRO A 712 -36.61 -20.49 -0.34
CA PRO A 712 -36.36 -21.85 0.18
C PRO A 712 -36.07 -22.90 -0.89
#